data_AF-A0A514XIX3-F1
#
_entry.id   AF-A0A514XIX3-F1
#
_cell.length_a   1.000
_cell.length_b   1.000
_cell.length_c   1.000
_cell.angle_alpha   90.00
_cell.angle_beta   90.00
_cell.angle_gamma   90.00
#
_symmetry.space_group_name_H-M   'P 1'
#
loop_
_entity.id
_entity.type
_entity.pdbx_description
1 polymer ?
#
loop_
_entity_poly.entity_id
_entity_poly.type
_entity_poly.pdbx_seq_one_letter_code
_entity_poly.pdbx_strand_id
1 'polypeptide(L)'
;MRFLFVLLFIFNMGVQAFADSSRDAAVVESVDRLLAVDRLQFYILNLADFLSNKRDPSLVKTLYSITPEDIYKATSDATILNTPAHWDGLILSIVNKKAPEVKATAADFKWDYNFFKNKLATKFVADSPKGIKGIKPLALDFADAPLNDTPEERLESKYLMDVERYISEKTTRAFVWDAIINERNISFTIGDQRDFTETVERNGFEIVKEIKPMARNYNKIYLAFNPKTQKHFYMVNLISGADRILHFVDQIKALKFDGKTFASKKGQVSIYGDADRFHEKQTTILKDIFKNLPVADKVLIGQKGAFETAIRDAGMLDIVKTQSSELLKTMGVDKPSQVSKFNGMAQRAMKESSFQLDAINNSSIKIENVYEKYGDSISRSYAQFTSEQASHEFSDYLLEDSNGQIKRWRVFSAVWGDEIVPIAHALKDTGHKDIVYIGTAGAMANKGIKVGDVIRGGVVQTHSGKKLAFTQGHLAPTPQDRVAVVGQVHTPFEETDAWLKKTAAGFDIVEVETGYLREIMGAQTKLETYFLISDVVGSENETLAHAAQSSSRRKRNQLKLLENLFIQNGIRAPISNYEPIPQNARFKALFRKLTELSPSRDAISVFQMAQTAMRAGYTAESDLSVIMKQPNFKRADFDFSMKSLGSLLTNTQQALPRGQSLKVSSEDIMKGTFNPKVKSTVYVIAPDGMSADQFKAYINPTSLDFMKKYFDIRVVDAKDPAASVGRSVWTLSSDVLFEVYRDALTKSGFGLEIDISGNYRLKELAGSMGAPRCSSVFM
;
A
#
# COMPACT_ATOMS: atom_id res chain seq x y z
N MET A 1 -39.94 -34.00 -16.59
CA MET A 1 -38.51 -34.06 -16.19
C MET A 1 -37.82 -32.70 -16.09
N ARG A 2 -37.86 -31.81 -17.11
CA ARG A 2 -37.16 -30.49 -17.04
C ARG A 2 -37.60 -29.59 -15.87
N PHE A 3 -38.89 -29.59 -15.50
CA PHE A 3 -39.40 -28.83 -14.35
C PHE A 3 -38.96 -29.39 -12.99
N LEU A 4 -38.79 -30.72 -12.88
CA LEU A 4 -38.33 -31.36 -11.65
C LEU A 4 -36.85 -31.04 -11.38
N PHE A 5 -36.04 -30.95 -12.44
CA PHE A 5 -34.63 -30.54 -12.35
C PHE A 5 -34.46 -29.09 -11.90
N VAL A 6 -35.28 -28.16 -12.41
CA VAL A 6 -35.23 -26.74 -12.00
C VAL A 6 -35.65 -26.56 -10.55
N LEU A 7 -36.68 -27.27 -10.09
CA LEU A 7 -37.10 -27.25 -8.69
C LEU A 7 -36.06 -27.86 -7.76
N LEU A 8 -35.45 -29.00 -8.11
CA LEU A 8 -34.34 -29.59 -7.35
C LEU A 8 -33.10 -28.68 -7.30
N PHE A 9 -32.81 -27.93 -8.38
CA PHE A 9 -31.70 -26.99 -8.41
C PHE A 9 -31.96 -25.76 -7.52
N ILE A 10 -33.17 -25.20 -7.57
CA ILE A 10 -33.58 -24.07 -6.71
C ILE A 10 -33.64 -24.51 -5.23
N PHE A 11 -34.15 -25.72 -4.96
CA PHE A 11 -34.22 -26.25 -3.60
C PHE A 11 -32.81 -26.54 -3.05
N ASN A 12 -31.91 -27.13 -3.85
CA ASN A 12 -30.51 -27.34 -3.42
C ASN A 12 -29.76 -26.01 -3.23
N MET A 13 -29.93 -25.03 -4.12
CA MET A 13 -29.32 -23.70 -3.92
C MET A 13 -29.88 -22.97 -2.69
N GLY A 14 -31.17 -23.11 -2.41
CA GLY A 14 -31.82 -22.53 -1.24
C GLY A 14 -31.38 -23.21 0.06
N VAL A 15 -31.29 -24.55 0.08
CA VAL A 15 -30.81 -25.32 1.23
C VAL A 15 -29.33 -25.08 1.50
N GLN A 16 -28.49 -24.96 0.45
CA GLN A 16 -27.07 -24.65 0.60
C GLN A 16 -26.85 -23.23 1.13
N ALA A 17 -27.58 -22.23 0.62
CA ALA A 17 -27.52 -20.86 1.15
C ALA A 17 -28.05 -20.75 2.59
N PHE A 18 -29.07 -21.51 2.97
CA PHE A 18 -29.55 -21.60 4.35
C PHE A 18 -28.55 -22.32 5.27
N ALA A 19 -27.93 -23.41 4.82
CA ALA A 19 -26.90 -24.13 5.56
C ALA A 19 -25.65 -23.25 5.80
N ASP A 20 -25.16 -22.57 4.76
CA ASP A 20 -23.98 -21.69 4.82
C ASP A 20 -24.23 -20.48 5.74
N SER A 21 -25.43 -19.90 5.72
CA SER A 21 -25.78 -18.78 6.63
C SER A 21 -25.92 -19.21 8.09
N SER A 22 -26.39 -20.42 8.38
CA SER A 22 -26.46 -20.95 9.75
C SER A 22 -25.08 -21.33 10.32
N ARG A 23 -24.17 -21.81 9.46
CA ARG A 23 -22.80 -22.23 9.83
C ARG A 23 -21.97 -21.07 10.38
N ASP A 24 -22.09 -19.90 9.76
CA ASP A 24 -21.23 -18.76 10.03
C ASP A 24 -21.83 -17.77 11.04
N ALA A 25 -23.15 -17.82 11.28
CA ALA A 25 -23.89 -16.83 12.08
C ALA A 25 -23.33 -16.64 13.50
N ALA A 26 -23.16 -17.72 14.26
CA ALA A 26 -22.68 -17.64 15.64
C ALA A 26 -21.25 -17.09 15.74
N VAL A 27 -20.40 -17.41 14.76
CA VAL A 27 -19.02 -16.90 14.70
C VAL A 27 -19.02 -15.41 14.39
N VAL A 28 -19.80 -14.99 13.39
CA VAL A 28 -19.92 -13.58 13.03
C VAL A 28 -20.47 -12.76 14.20
N GLU A 29 -21.48 -13.27 14.91
CA GLU A 29 -22.05 -12.60 16.10
C GLU A 29 -21.02 -12.43 17.23
N SER A 30 -20.21 -13.46 17.50
CA SER A 30 -19.10 -13.39 18.47
C SER A 30 -18.11 -12.27 18.12
N VAL A 31 -17.68 -12.22 16.86
CA VAL A 31 -16.72 -11.23 16.38
C VAL A 31 -17.30 -9.82 16.39
N ASP A 32 -18.54 -9.65 15.94
CA ASP A 32 -19.23 -8.35 15.95
C ASP A 32 -19.39 -7.80 17.38
N ARG A 33 -19.66 -8.66 18.35
CA ARG A 33 -19.70 -8.25 19.76
C ARG A 33 -18.34 -7.76 20.23
N LEU A 34 -17.26 -8.49 19.97
CA LEU A 34 -15.90 -8.09 20.39
C LEU A 34 -15.41 -6.83 19.68
N LEU A 35 -15.77 -6.64 18.41
CA LEU A 35 -15.53 -5.39 17.68
C LEU A 35 -16.26 -4.22 18.33
N ALA A 36 -17.51 -4.42 18.75
CA ALA A 36 -18.28 -3.39 19.44
C ALA A 36 -17.69 -3.04 20.82
N VAL A 37 -17.15 -4.03 21.54
CA VAL A 37 -16.38 -3.83 22.78
C VAL A 37 -15.13 -3.00 22.54
N ASP A 38 -14.30 -3.37 21.55
CA ASP A 38 -13.06 -2.66 21.20
C ASP A 38 -13.36 -1.19 20.86
N ARG A 39 -14.39 -0.95 20.05
CA ARG A 39 -14.85 0.38 19.68
C ARG A 39 -15.29 1.23 20.86
N LEU A 40 -16.05 0.66 21.79
CA LEU A 40 -16.52 1.40 22.97
C LEU A 40 -15.35 1.70 23.91
N GLN A 41 -14.42 0.76 24.10
CA GLN A 41 -13.21 1.00 24.89
C GLN A 41 -12.35 2.11 24.27
N PHE A 42 -12.18 2.07 22.94
CA PHE A 42 -11.51 3.13 22.20
C PHE A 42 -12.17 4.50 22.41
N TYR A 43 -13.50 4.55 22.37
CA TYR A 43 -14.25 5.77 22.67
C TYR A 43 -14.01 6.27 24.11
N ILE A 44 -14.03 5.36 25.10
CA ILE A 44 -13.82 5.68 26.52
C ILE A 44 -12.43 6.29 26.75
N LEU A 45 -11.38 5.75 26.14
CA LEU A 45 -10.03 6.31 26.24
C LEU A 45 -9.96 7.74 25.67
N ASN A 46 -10.54 7.98 24.50
CA ASN A 46 -10.59 9.31 23.90
C ASN A 46 -11.45 10.29 24.71
N LEU A 47 -12.53 9.79 25.35
CA LEU A 47 -13.34 10.58 26.27
C LEU A 47 -12.52 10.95 27.52
N ALA A 48 -11.75 10.03 28.09
CA ALA A 48 -10.86 10.31 29.22
C ALA A 48 -9.83 11.39 28.88
N ASP A 49 -9.18 11.30 27.71
CA ASP A 49 -8.26 12.33 27.21
C ASP A 49 -8.95 13.71 27.14
N PHE A 50 -10.17 13.76 26.58
CA PHE A 50 -10.95 15.00 26.45
C PHE A 50 -11.36 15.62 27.80
N LEU A 51 -11.63 14.77 28.80
CA LEU A 51 -12.07 15.19 30.13
C LEU A 51 -10.90 15.47 31.10
N SER A 52 -9.67 15.05 30.78
CA SER A 52 -8.47 15.14 31.64
C SER A 52 -8.22 16.50 32.30
N ASN A 53 -8.63 17.60 31.65
CA ASN A 53 -8.48 18.97 32.15
C ASN A 53 -9.82 19.67 32.47
N LYS A 54 -10.94 18.95 32.45
CA LYS A 54 -12.30 19.52 32.52
C LYS A 54 -13.17 18.94 33.64
N ARG A 55 -12.73 17.85 34.25
CA ARG A 55 -13.50 17.07 35.23
C ARG A 55 -12.59 16.61 36.36
N ASP A 56 -13.21 16.00 37.36
CA ASP A 56 -12.53 15.40 38.50
C ASP A 56 -11.45 14.40 38.03
N PRO A 57 -10.18 14.56 38.44
CA PRO A 57 -9.11 13.61 38.15
C PRO A 57 -9.43 12.16 38.55
N SER A 58 -10.23 11.94 39.59
CA SER A 58 -10.65 10.61 40.03
C SER A 58 -11.54 9.92 38.98
N LEU A 59 -12.51 10.65 38.41
CA LEU A 59 -13.35 10.18 37.32
C LEU A 59 -12.50 9.84 36.07
N VAL A 60 -11.59 10.73 35.70
CA VAL A 60 -10.70 10.53 34.54
C VAL A 60 -9.84 9.27 34.74
N LYS A 61 -9.26 9.10 35.93
CA LYS A 61 -8.49 7.91 36.29
C LYS A 61 -9.35 6.64 36.22
N THR A 62 -10.60 6.69 36.68
CA THR A 62 -11.53 5.57 36.56
C THR A 62 -11.82 5.22 35.11
N LEU A 63 -12.03 6.20 34.23
CA LEU A 63 -12.25 5.96 32.80
C LEU A 63 -11.06 5.25 32.15
N TYR A 64 -9.83 5.67 32.43
CA TYR A 64 -8.62 4.96 31.96
C TYR A 64 -8.50 3.53 32.50
N SER A 65 -9.10 3.24 33.65
CA SER A 65 -9.08 1.90 34.24
C SER A 65 -10.12 0.94 33.65
N ILE A 66 -11.06 1.42 32.83
CA ILE A 66 -12.09 0.56 32.22
C ILE A 66 -11.44 -0.35 31.18
N THR A 67 -11.55 -1.66 31.43
CA THR A 67 -11.00 -2.71 30.56
C THR A 67 -12.03 -3.17 29.52
N PRO A 68 -11.59 -3.79 28.41
CA PRO A 68 -12.50 -4.47 27.47
C PRO A 68 -13.43 -5.48 28.15
N GLU A 69 -12.94 -6.21 29.16
CA GLU A 69 -13.69 -7.20 29.91
C GLU A 69 -14.81 -6.59 30.75
N ASP A 70 -14.59 -5.39 31.32
CA ASP A 70 -15.63 -4.66 32.05
C ASP A 70 -16.83 -4.36 31.13
N ILE A 71 -16.55 -3.94 29.89
CA ILE A 71 -17.57 -3.66 28.87
C ILE A 71 -18.24 -4.95 28.41
N TYR A 72 -17.45 -5.99 28.11
CA TYR A 72 -17.95 -7.28 27.66
C TYR A 72 -18.90 -7.92 28.70
N LYS A 73 -18.61 -7.77 29.99
CA LYS A 73 -19.41 -8.29 31.10
C LYS A 73 -20.63 -7.40 31.43
N ALA A 74 -20.63 -6.14 31.04
CA ALA A 74 -21.71 -5.20 31.33
C ALA A 74 -22.97 -5.45 30.48
N THR A 75 -22.84 -5.99 29.28
CA THR A 75 -23.98 -6.37 28.44
C THR A 75 -23.63 -7.48 27.43
N SER A 76 -24.59 -8.35 27.17
CA SER A 76 -24.55 -9.31 26.04
C SER A 76 -25.29 -8.80 24.80
N ASP A 77 -26.04 -7.69 24.91
CA ASP A 77 -26.83 -7.15 23.80
C ASP A 77 -25.95 -6.34 22.85
N ALA A 78 -25.71 -6.90 21.67
CA ALA A 78 -24.95 -6.25 20.61
C ALA A 78 -25.60 -4.94 20.15
N THR A 79 -26.92 -4.79 20.24
CA THR A 79 -27.64 -3.55 19.86
C THR A 79 -27.22 -2.39 20.74
N ILE A 80 -27.06 -2.62 22.04
CA ILE A 80 -26.61 -1.60 23.00
C ILE A 80 -25.18 -1.17 22.68
N LEU A 81 -24.28 -2.13 22.41
CA LEU A 81 -22.88 -1.83 22.08
C LEU A 81 -22.72 -1.14 20.72
N ASN A 82 -23.61 -1.42 19.76
CA ASN A 82 -23.57 -0.85 18.41
C ASN A 82 -24.27 0.52 18.29
N THR A 83 -25.07 0.94 19.28
CA THR A 83 -25.87 2.16 19.21
C THR A 83 -25.27 3.28 20.07
N PRO A 84 -24.67 4.34 19.47
CA PRO A 84 -23.94 5.35 20.24
C PRO A 84 -24.77 6.13 21.26
N ALA A 85 -26.09 6.19 21.07
CA ALA A 85 -27.02 6.80 22.02
C ALA A 85 -27.06 6.09 23.39
N HIS A 86 -26.66 4.81 23.45
CA HIS A 86 -26.66 4.04 24.69
C HIS A 86 -25.31 4.03 25.41
N TRP A 87 -24.24 4.53 24.77
CA TRP A 87 -22.88 4.44 25.31
C TRP A 87 -22.71 5.19 26.63
N ASP A 88 -23.24 6.40 26.77
CA ASP A 88 -23.06 7.21 27.99
C ASP A 88 -23.72 6.54 29.21
N GLY A 89 -24.91 5.96 29.02
CA GLY A 89 -25.59 5.20 30.07
C GLY A 89 -24.84 3.92 30.46
N LEU A 90 -24.27 3.22 29.48
CA LEU A 90 -23.44 2.04 29.72
C LEU A 90 -22.15 2.40 30.47
N ILE A 91 -21.45 3.47 30.06
CA ILE A 91 -20.24 3.96 30.73
C ILE A 91 -20.55 4.37 32.17
N LEU A 92 -21.64 5.11 32.40
CA LEU A 92 -22.10 5.48 33.74
C LEU A 92 -22.31 4.24 34.62
N SER A 93 -22.96 3.20 34.08
CA SER A 93 -23.19 1.95 34.82
C SER A 93 -21.89 1.24 35.21
N ILE A 94 -20.89 1.24 34.32
CA ILE A 94 -19.58 0.64 34.56
C ILE A 94 -18.82 1.45 35.61
N VAL A 95 -18.78 2.78 35.49
CA VAL A 95 -18.10 3.68 36.43
C VAL A 95 -18.71 3.54 37.83
N ASN A 96 -20.03 3.59 37.97
CA ASN A 96 -20.68 3.49 39.28
C ASN A 96 -20.52 2.11 39.91
N LYS A 97 -20.32 1.05 39.11
CA LYS A 97 -20.00 -0.28 39.62
C LYS A 97 -18.53 -0.40 40.05
N LYS A 98 -17.61 0.18 39.28
CA LYS A 98 -16.16 0.05 39.48
C LYS A 98 -15.60 1.00 40.52
N ALA A 99 -16.16 2.20 40.62
CA ALA A 99 -15.73 3.30 41.49
C ALA A 99 -16.96 4.06 42.02
N PRO A 100 -17.81 3.45 42.88
CA PRO A 100 -19.03 4.08 43.39
C PRO A 100 -18.78 5.41 44.15
N GLU A 101 -17.57 5.60 44.68
CA GLU A 101 -17.13 6.81 45.37
C GLU A 101 -17.03 8.04 44.46
N VAL A 102 -16.86 7.86 43.15
CA VAL A 102 -16.79 8.96 42.16
C VAL A 102 -18.15 9.65 42.00
N LYS A 103 -19.26 8.97 42.36
CA LYS A 103 -20.64 9.48 42.25
C LYS A 103 -20.94 10.11 40.88
N ALA A 104 -20.51 9.45 39.82
CA ALA A 104 -20.68 9.96 38.46
C ALA A 104 -22.17 10.06 38.09
N THR A 105 -22.49 11.06 37.26
CA THR A 105 -23.82 11.31 36.71
C THR A 105 -23.79 11.30 35.19
N ALA A 106 -24.94 11.22 34.53
CA ALA A 106 -25.01 11.27 33.07
C ALA A 106 -24.41 12.57 32.48
N ALA A 107 -24.43 13.68 33.23
CA ALA A 107 -23.86 14.95 32.79
C ALA A 107 -22.32 14.92 32.70
N ASP A 108 -21.66 14.03 33.44
CA ASP A 108 -20.20 13.93 33.47
C ASP A 108 -19.61 13.37 32.18
N PHE A 109 -20.38 12.56 31.44
CA PHE A 109 -19.98 11.92 30.19
C PHE A 109 -20.42 12.69 28.94
N LYS A 110 -21.06 13.86 29.11
CA LYS A 110 -21.57 14.63 27.98
C LYS A 110 -20.41 15.14 27.11
N TRP A 111 -20.31 14.58 25.91
CA TRP A 111 -19.41 15.04 24.85
C TRP A 111 -20.23 15.48 23.65
N ASP A 112 -20.39 16.80 23.46
CA ASP A 112 -21.21 17.39 22.37
C ASP A 112 -20.69 17.08 20.95
N TYR A 113 -19.62 16.30 20.82
CA TYR A 113 -19.01 15.90 19.56
C TYR A 113 -19.62 14.59 19.01
N ASN A 114 -20.93 14.62 18.75
CA ASN A 114 -21.70 13.48 18.20
C ASN A 114 -21.14 12.95 16.87
N PHE A 115 -20.41 13.79 16.12
CA PHE A 115 -19.72 13.38 14.90
C PHE A 115 -18.72 12.23 15.14
N PHE A 116 -17.96 12.24 16.25
CA PHE A 116 -16.97 11.20 16.52
C PHE A 116 -17.63 9.86 16.88
N LYS A 117 -18.67 9.89 17.73
CA LYS A 117 -19.51 8.72 18.03
C LYS A 117 -20.07 8.09 16.75
N ASN A 118 -20.66 8.91 15.88
CA ASN A 118 -21.23 8.45 14.61
C ASN A 118 -20.15 7.92 13.65
N LYS A 119 -18.97 8.56 13.61
CA LYS A 119 -17.84 8.09 12.81
C LYS A 119 -17.36 6.73 13.30
N LEU A 120 -17.22 6.54 14.62
CA LEU A 120 -16.84 5.27 15.23
C LEU A 120 -17.87 4.17 14.98
N ALA A 121 -19.18 4.47 14.95
CA ALA A 121 -20.21 3.48 14.65
C ALA A 121 -20.03 2.82 13.27
N THR A 122 -19.40 3.51 12.32
CA THR A 122 -19.07 2.98 10.98
C THR A 122 -17.70 2.26 10.91
N LYS A 123 -17.05 2.06 12.05
CA LYS A 123 -15.71 1.49 12.22
C LYS A 123 -15.78 0.33 13.22
N PHE A 124 -14.75 -0.52 13.21
CA PHE A 124 -14.75 -1.79 13.96
C PHE A 124 -15.96 -2.64 13.55
N VAL A 125 -16.01 -3.05 12.28
CA VAL A 125 -17.14 -3.78 11.70
C VAL A 125 -16.69 -4.99 10.89
N ALA A 126 -17.50 -6.05 10.88
CA ALA A 126 -17.33 -7.18 9.99
C ALA A 126 -18.21 -7.03 8.74
N ASP A 127 -17.61 -6.60 7.63
CA ASP A 127 -18.32 -6.38 6.37
C ASP A 127 -18.23 -7.59 5.44
N SER A 128 -19.20 -7.71 4.53
CA SER A 128 -19.07 -8.63 3.41
C SER A 128 -17.88 -8.22 2.53
N PRO A 129 -17.00 -9.17 2.15
CA PRO A 129 -15.80 -8.85 1.38
C PRO A 129 -16.17 -8.24 0.02
N LYS A 130 -15.56 -7.10 -0.33
CA LYS A 130 -15.68 -6.50 -1.66
C LYS A 130 -14.60 -7.06 -2.59
N GLY A 131 -14.98 -7.45 -3.81
CA GLY A 131 -14.02 -7.84 -4.86
C GLY A 131 -13.49 -9.28 -4.81
N ILE A 132 -13.99 -10.14 -3.91
CA ILE A 132 -13.60 -11.56 -3.81
C ILE A 132 -14.69 -12.50 -4.39
N LYS A 133 -15.80 -11.97 -4.93
CA LYS A 133 -16.89 -12.79 -5.50
C LYS A 133 -16.54 -13.28 -6.90
N GLY A 134 -16.63 -14.59 -7.12
CA GLY A 134 -16.64 -15.21 -8.45
C GLY A 134 -15.28 -15.69 -8.96
N ILE A 135 -14.29 -15.82 -8.10
CA ILE A 135 -12.98 -16.33 -8.51
C ILE A 135 -13.07 -17.85 -8.61
N LYS A 136 -13.09 -18.35 -9.86
CA LYS A 136 -13.03 -19.79 -10.11
C LYS A 136 -11.66 -20.28 -9.65
N PRO A 137 -11.56 -21.33 -8.83
CA PRO A 137 -10.27 -21.85 -8.41
C PRO A 137 -9.42 -22.14 -9.65
N LEU A 138 -8.20 -21.59 -9.68
CA LEU A 138 -7.18 -22.12 -10.58
C LEU A 138 -7.04 -23.61 -10.26
N ALA A 139 -7.39 -24.45 -11.24
CA ALA A 139 -7.36 -25.89 -11.13
C ALA A 139 -5.90 -26.39 -11.19
N LEU A 140 -5.07 -26.05 -10.21
CA LEU A 140 -3.66 -26.42 -10.20
C LEU A 140 -3.10 -26.46 -8.77
N ASP A 141 -2.95 -27.69 -8.31
CA ASP A 141 -2.44 -28.12 -7.01
C ASP A 141 -0.91 -27.91 -6.91
N PHE A 142 -0.47 -27.32 -5.79
CA PHE A 142 0.65 -27.75 -4.92
C PHE A 142 0.59 -26.85 -3.68
N ALA A 143 0.21 -27.43 -2.54
CA ALA A 143 0.21 -26.72 -1.27
C ALA A 143 1.64 -26.28 -0.92
N ASP A 144 1.90 -24.97 -0.86
CA ASP A 144 3.02 -24.51 -0.05
C ASP A 144 2.63 -24.86 1.38
N ALA A 145 3.38 -25.76 2.00
CA ALA A 145 3.22 -26.02 3.42
C ALA A 145 3.48 -24.69 4.14
N PRO A 146 2.58 -24.22 5.03
CA PRO A 146 2.87 -23.03 5.81
C PRO A 146 4.19 -23.26 6.57
N LEU A 147 5.04 -22.24 6.58
CA LEU A 147 6.13 -22.19 7.55
C LEU A 147 5.45 -22.07 8.92
N ASN A 148 5.41 -23.20 9.62
CA ASN A 148 4.97 -23.26 11.01
C ASN A 148 6.11 -22.74 11.88
N ASP A 149 6.36 -21.44 11.84
CA ASP A 149 7.21 -20.84 12.84
C ASP A 149 6.47 -20.85 14.18
N THR A 150 7.18 -21.31 15.19
CA THR A 150 6.76 -21.16 16.58
C THR A 150 7.49 -19.92 17.05
N PRO A 151 6.86 -18.76 17.14
CA PRO A 151 7.60 -17.54 17.41
C PRO A 151 8.18 -17.64 18.83
N GLU A 152 9.50 -17.49 18.99
CA GLU A 152 10.19 -17.63 20.29
C GLU A 152 9.46 -16.88 21.42
N GLU A 153 9.28 -17.52 22.57
CA GLU A 153 8.74 -16.86 23.76
C GLU A 153 9.68 -15.73 24.17
N ARG A 154 9.20 -14.48 24.15
CA ARG A 154 9.95 -13.37 24.72
C ARG A 154 9.78 -13.39 26.24
N LEU A 155 10.90 -13.28 26.94
CA LEU A 155 10.95 -13.11 28.40
C LEU A 155 9.99 -11.99 28.84
N GLU A 156 9.17 -12.26 29.86
CA GLU A 156 8.25 -11.29 30.45
C GLU A 156 9.00 -10.03 30.87
N SER A 157 8.90 -8.98 30.07
CA SER A 157 9.36 -7.64 30.40
C SER A 157 8.29 -6.65 29.98
N LYS A 158 8.07 -5.62 30.80
CA LYS A 158 7.03 -4.63 30.54
C LYS A 158 7.35 -3.88 29.25
N TYR A 159 6.40 -3.82 28.33
CA TYR A 159 6.47 -2.97 27.14
C TYR A 159 6.46 -1.50 27.54
N LEU A 160 7.25 -0.68 26.85
CA LEU A 160 7.34 0.76 27.14
C LEU A 160 6.21 1.57 26.50
N MET A 161 5.52 0.99 25.52
CA MET A 161 4.32 1.57 24.91
C MET A 161 3.03 1.07 25.57
N ASP A 162 1.95 1.84 25.41
CA ASP A 162 0.59 1.37 25.69
C ASP A 162 0.14 0.43 24.55
N VAL A 163 0.43 -0.86 24.72
CA VAL A 163 0.13 -1.95 23.77
C VAL A 163 -1.34 -1.94 23.35
N GLU A 164 -2.25 -1.91 24.33
CA GLU A 164 -3.69 -2.06 24.12
C GLU A 164 -4.23 -0.90 23.29
N ARG A 165 -3.85 0.33 23.64
CA ARG A 165 -4.22 1.53 22.89
C ARG A 165 -3.60 1.54 21.50
N TYR A 166 -2.31 1.22 21.38
CA TYR A 166 -1.60 1.19 20.11
C TYR A 166 -2.28 0.23 19.11
N ILE A 167 -2.60 -1.00 19.54
CA ILE A 167 -3.21 -1.99 18.66
C ILE A 167 -4.62 -1.57 18.25
N SER A 168 -5.42 -1.01 19.17
CA SER A 168 -6.77 -0.50 18.85
C SER A 168 -6.76 0.69 17.88
N GLU A 169 -5.75 1.57 17.98
CA GLU A 169 -5.56 2.70 17.05
C GLU A 169 -5.13 2.27 15.65
N LYS A 170 -4.27 1.24 15.55
CA LYS A 170 -3.65 0.81 14.29
C LYS A 170 -4.35 -0.36 13.61
N THR A 171 -5.12 -1.14 14.35
CA THR A 171 -5.81 -2.34 13.88
C THR A 171 -7.10 -2.51 14.68
N THR A 172 -7.37 -3.69 15.21
CA THR A 172 -8.40 -3.97 16.19
C THR A 172 -7.92 -5.15 17.02
N ARG A 173 -8.27 -5.17 18.30
CA ARG A 173 -7.92 -6.26 19.22
C ARG A 173 -8.91 -7.43 19.13
N ALA A 174 -10.10 -7.16 18.60
CA ALA A 174 -11.24 -8.08 18.61
C ALA A 174 -10.95 -9.44 17.97
N PHE A 175 -10.22 -9.48 16.84
CA PHE A 175 -9.92 -10.75 16.18
C PHE A 175 -8.95 -11.62 17.00
N VAL A 176 -8.03 -11.00 17.74
CA VAL A 176 -7.12 -11.72 18.64
C VAL A 176 -7.87 -12.21 19.87
N TRP A 177 -8.73 -11.37 20.47
CA TRP A 177 -9.58 -11.80 21.58
C TRP A 177 -10.51 -12.95 21.19
N ASP A 178 -11.13 -12.90 20.01
CA ASP A 178 -11.95 -13.99 19.51
C ASP A 178 -11.12 -15.27 19.30
N ALA A 179 -9.89 -15.13 18.79
CA ALA A 179 -8.98 -16.24 18.63
C ALA A 179 -8.52 -16.84 19.98
N ILE A 180 -8.35 -16.01 21.02
CA ILE A 180 -8.07 -16.45 22.40
C ILE A 180 -9.27 -17.22 22.98
N ILE A 181 -10.48 -16.66 22.84
CA ILE A 181 -11.70 -17.24 23.41
C ILE A 181 -12.07 -18.56 22.74
N ASN A 182 -11.94 -18.62 21.41
CA ASN A 182 -12.41 -19.74 20.58
C ASN A 182 -11.28 -20.63 20.04
N GLU A 183 -10.05 -20.46 20.52
CA GLU A 183 -8.85 -21.18 20.07
C GLU A 183 -8.67 -21.19 18.54
N ARG A 184 -8.92 -20.05 17.87
CA ARG A 184 -8.80 -19.95 16.41
C ARG A 184 -7.35 -19.74 15.98
N ASN A 185 -7.02 -20.26 14.80
CA ASN A 185 -5.74 -20.00 14.18
C ASN A 185 -5.72 -18.61 13.51
N ILE A 186 -4.54 -18.00 13.45
CA ILE A 186 -4.29 -16.76 12.71
C ILE A 186 -3.23 -17.07 11.66
N SER A 187 -3.54 -16.75 10.40
CA SER A 187 -2.63 -16.96 9.27
C SER A 187 -2.20 -15.63 8.69
N PHE A 188 -0.94 -15.53 8.30
CA PHE A 188 -0.37 -14.40 7.57
C PHE A 188 -0.10 -14.82 6.13
N THR A 189 -0.41 -13.95 5.18
CA THR A 189 0.02 -14.13 3.79
C THR A 189 0.96 -13.01 3.41
N ILE A 190 2.22 -13.37 3.15
CA ILE A 190 3.22 -12.48 2.59
C ILE A 190 2.89 -12.26 1.12
N GLY A 191 2.91 -11.00 0.72
CA GLY A 191 2.69 -10.56 -0.64
C GLY A 191 1.51 -9.61 -0.78
N ASP A 192 1.13 -9.37 -2.02
CA ASP A 192 0.04 -8.46 -2.37
C ASP A 192 -1.34 -9.15 -2.34
N GLN A 193 -2.39 -8.44 -2.77
CA GLN A 193 -3.75 -8.97 -2.82
C GLN A 193 -3.86 -10.23 -3.70
N ARG A 194 -3.00 -10.37 -4.70
CA ARG A 194 -2.97 -11.51 -5.60
C ARG A 194 -2.33 -12.72 -4.92
N ASP A 195 -1.18 -12.56 -4.27
CA ASP A 195 -0.55 -13.66 -3.52
C ASP A 195 -1.53 -14.22 -2.46
N PHE A 196 -2.32 -13.35 -1.84
CA PHE A 196 -3.44 -13.74 -0.97
C PHE A 196 -4.55 -14.52 -1.68
N THR A 197 -5.01 -14.01 -2.83
CA THR A 197 -6.09 -14.65 -3.59
C THR A 197 -5.69 -16.04 -4.08
N GLU A 198 -4.46 -16.18 -4.60
CA GLU A 198 -3.89 -17.46 -4.99
C GLU A 198 -3.79 -18.42 -3.79
N THR A 199 -3.42 -17.92 -2.61
CA THR A 199 -3.38 -18.72 -1.37
C THR A 199 -4.77 -19.22 -0.96
N VAL A 200 -5.78 -18.34 -0.99
CA VAL A 200 -7.18 -18.68 -0.65
C VAL A 200 -7.71 -19.75 -1.60
N GLU A 201 -7.54 -19.57 -2.91
CA GLU A 201 -7.98 -20.52 -3.93
C GLU A 201 -7.29 -21.87 -3.81
N ARG A 202 -5.95 -21.86 -3.73
CA ARG A 202 -5.11 -23.06 -3.68
C ARG A 202 -5.47 -23.96 -2.51
N ASN A 203 -5.81 -23.37 -1.37
CA ASN A 203 -6.18 -24.12 -0.17
C ASN A 203 -7.67 -24.45 -0.08
N GLY A 204 -8.50 -23.86 -0.95
CA GLY A 204 -9.96 -24.00 -0.95
C GLY A 204 -10.61 -23.28 0.23
N PHE A 205 -10.03 -22.16 0.69
CA PHE A 205 -10.57 -21.38 1.79
C PHE A 205 -11.76 -20.52 1.34
N GLU A 206 -12.73 -20.34 2.23
CA GLU A 206 -13.90 -19.49 2.01
C GLU A 206 -13.77 -18.21 2.85
N ILE A 207 -13.80 -17.03 2.21
CA ILE A 207 -13.80 -15.76 2.96
C ILE A 207 -15.22 -15.44 3.43
N VAL A 208 -15.40 -15.39 4.75
CA VAL A 208 -16.69 -15.16 5.41
C VAL A 208 -16.94 -13.65 5.57
N LYS A 209 -16.00 -12.94 6.20
CA LYS A 209 -16.08 -11.49 6.46
C LYS A 209 -14.73 -10.81 6.37
N GLU A 210 -14.74 -9.53 6.02
CA GLU A 210 -13.60 -8.62 6.18
C GLU A 210 -13.76 -7.83 7.49
N ILE A 211 -12.76 -7.90 8.36
CA ILE A 211 -12.73 -7.18 9.63
C ILE A 211 -12.10 -5.82 9.39
N LYS A 212 -12.86 -4.75 9.60
CA LYS A 212 -12.45 -3.37 9.33
C LYS A 212 -12.15 -2.60 10.61
N PRO A 213 -10.89 -2.22 10.84
CA PRO A 213 -10.47 -1.43 12.00
C PRO A 213 -10.82 0.06 11.88
N MET A 214 -10.46 0.85 12.90
CA MET A 214 -10.60 2.31 12.87
C MET A 214 -9.72 2.95 11.79
N ALA A 215 -8.44 2.60 11.81
CA ALA A 215 -7.48 3.07 10.84
C ALA A 215 -7.79 2.52 9.44
N ARG A 216 -7.49 3.32 8.41
CA ARG A 216 -7.41 2.79 7.04
C ARG A 216 -6.11 1.99 6.99
N ASN A 217 -6.19 0.72 7.34
CA ASN A 217 -5.03 -0.13 7.46
C ASN A 217 -4.40 -0.43 6.10
N TYR A 218 -3.08 -0.55 6.10
CA TYR A 218 -2.31 -1.12 5.00
C TYR A 218 -2.62 -2.62 4.83
N ASN A 219 -2.93 -3.31 5.94
CA ASN A 219 -3.27 -4.74 5.97
C ASN A 219 -4.79 -4.96 6.04
N LYS A 220 -5.29 -6.01 5.40
CA LYS A 220 -6.68 -6.47 5.59
C LYS A 220 -6.71 -7.72 6.43
N ILE A 221 -7.76 -7.83 7.22
CA ILE A 221 -8.01 -8.95 8.13
C ILE A 221 -9.30 -9.61 7.67
N TYR A 222 -9.28 -10.92 7.50
CA TYR A 222 -10.41 -11.71 7.05
C TYR A 222 -10.73 -12.80 8.06
N LEU A 223 -12.02 -12.98 8.34
CA LEU A 223 -12.53 -14.23 8.88
C LEU A 223 -12.72 -15.19 7.72
N ALA A 224 -12.04 -16.33 7.76
CA ALA A 224 -12.11 -17.37 6.75
C ALA A 224 -12.60 -18.69 7.34
N PHE A 225 -13.11 -19.55 6.48
CA PHE A 225 -13.54 -20.91 6.79
C PHE A 225 -12.72 -21.90 5.96
N ASN A 226 -12.25 -22.97 6.59
CA ASN A 226 -11.56 -24.06 5.91
C ASN A 226 -12.53 -25.25 5.77
N PRO A 227 -13.05 -25.54 4.56
CA PRO A 227 -13.96 -26.65 4.32
C PRO A 227 -13.35 -28.02 4.61
N LYS A 228 -12.02 -28.17 4.52
CA LYS A 228 -11.35 -29.45 4.79
C LYS A 228 -11.32 -29.77 6.28
N THR A 229 -11.12 -28.76 7.14
CA THR A 229 -11.03 -28.93 8.59
C THR A 229 -12.31 -28.57 9.33
N GLN A 230 -13.29 -27.97 8.66
CA GLN A 230 -14.54 -27.46 9.24
C GLN A 230 -14.30 -26.45 10.38
N LYS A 231 -13.28 -25.60 10.24
CA LYS A 231 -12.91 -24.60 11.25
C LYS A 231 -12.80 -23.21 10.64
N HIS A 232 -13.25 -22.21 11.38
CA HIS A 232 -12.95 -20.81 11.07
C HIS A 232 -11.60 -20.40 11.66
N PHE A 233 -10.93 -19.50 10.95
CA PHE A 233 -9.63 -18.95 11.29
C PHE A 233 -9.50 -17.54 10.72
N TYR A 234 -8.49 -16.80 11.14
CA TYR A 234 -8.22 -15.47 10.61
C TYR A 234 -7.11 -15.51 9.57
N MET A 235 -7.22 -14.67 8.55
CA MET A 235 -6.15 -14.41 7.59
C MET A 235 -5.84 -12.91 7.56
N VAL A 236 -4.56 -12.56 7.62
CA VAL A 236 -4.06 -11.19 7.48
C VAL A 236 -3.19 -11.11 6.23
N ASN A 237 -3.46 -10.16 5.34
CA ASN A 237 -2.75 -10.01 4.06
C ASN A 237 -2.17 -8.61 3.85
N LEU A 238 -1.61 -8.37 2.65
CA LEU A 238 -0.88 -7.16 2.27
C LEU A 238 0.35 -6.92 3.15
N ILE A 239 1.04 -7.99 3.50
CA ILE A 239 2.26 -7.96 4.30
C ILE A 239 3.44 -8.11 3.35
N SER A 240 4.33 -7.13 3.28
CA SER A 240 5.39 -7.11 2.25
C SER A 240 6.77 -7.45 2.79
N GLY A 241 6.92 -7.76 4.09
CA GLY A 241 8.20 -8.05 4.73
C GLY A 241 8.07 -8.85 6.02
N ALA A 242 9.18 -9.43 6.46
CA ALA A 242 9.29 -10.25 7.66
C ALA A 242 9.16 -9.42 8.95
N ASP A 243 9.67 -8.18 8.96
CA ASP A 243 9.57 -7.30 10.13
C ASP A 243 8.11 -6.99 10.45
N ARG A 244 7.28 -6.85 9.40
CA ARG A 244 5.84 -6.64 9.55
C ARG A 244 5.15 -7.88 10.11
N ILE A 245 5.58 -9.09 9.75
CA ILE A 245 5.05 -10.32 10.36
C ILE A 245 5.42 -10.37 11.84
N LEU A 246 6.69 -10.14 12.16
CA LEU A 246 7.18 -10.11 13.54
C LEU A 246 6.40 -9.08 14.37
N HIS A 247 6.15 -7.91 13.79
CA HIS A 247 5.33 -6.87 14.40
C HIS A 247 3.92 -7.38 14.74
N PHE A 248 3.22 -8.04 13.82
CA PHE A 248 1.89 -8.60 14.09
C PHE A 248 1.91 -9.74 15.10
N VAL A 249 2.91 -10.61 15.02
CA VAL A 249 3.08 -11.72 15.98
C VAL A 249 3.28 -11.17 17.39
N ASP A 250 4.09 -10.13 17.54
CA ASP A 250 4.29 -9.48 18.84
C ASP A 250 3.00 -8.80 19.35
N GLN A 251 2.21 -8.17 18.46
CA GLN A 251 0.90 -7.63 18.83
C GLN A 251 -0.02 -8.71 19.39
N ILE A 252 -0.11 -9.86 18.70
CA ILE A 252 -0.96 -10.99 19.10
C ILE A 252 -0.54 -11.53 20.47
N LYS A 253 0.77 -11.66 20.71
CA LYS A 253 1.33 -12.14 21.98
C LYS A 253 1.08 -11.19 23.14
N ALA A 254 1.15 -9.88 22.88
CA ALA A 254 1.02 -8.87 23.91
C ALA A 254 -0.42 -8.72 24.43
N LEU A 255 -1.42 -9.10 23.60
CA LEU A 255 -2.83 -9.02 23.97
C LEU A 255 -3.27 -10.15 24.91
N LYS A 256 -4.16 -9.78 25.84
CA LYS A 256 -4.80 -10.71 26.77
C LYS A 256 -6.31 -10.49 26.74
N PHE A 257 -7.07 -11.52 27.09
CA PHE A 257 -8.51 -11.39 27.34
C PHE A 257 -8.91 -12.33 28.48
N ASP A 258 -9.52 -11.77 29.53
CA ASP A 258 -9.94 -12.50 30.74
C ASP A 258 -8.79 -13.32 31.37
N GLY A 259 -7.59 -12.73 31.40
CA GLY A 259 -6.38 -13.35 31.93
C GLY A 259 -5.74 -14.40 31.02
N LYS A 260 -6.36 -14.76 29.89
CA LYS A 260 -5.79 -15.68 28.89
C LYS A 260 -4.97 -14.90 27.87
N THR A 261 -3.82 -15.45 27.52
CA THR A 261 -3.01 -14.99 26.39
C THR A 261 -3.37 -15.77 25.13
N PHE A 262 -2.94 -15.29 23.97
CA PHE A 262 -2.87 -16.12 22.78
C PHE A 262 -1.79 -17.20 23.02
N ALA A 263 -2.21 -18.32 23.63
CA ALA A 263 -1.32 -19.41 24.00
C ALA A 263 -0.65 -19.96 22.75
N SER A 264 0.66 -19.75 22.57
CA SER A 264 1.44 -20.14 21.38
C SER A 264 1.60 -21.66 21.25
N LYS A 265 0.50 -22.41 21.22
CA LYS A 265 0.50 -23.80 20.78
C LYS A 265 1.10 -23.82 19.37
N LYS A 266 2.10 -24.68 19.16
CA LYS A 266 2.74 -24.87 17.85
C LYS A 266 1.67 -25.06 16.77
N GLY A 267 1.67 -24.19 15.76
CA GLY A 267 0.72 -24.22 14.63
C GLY A 267 -0.54 -23.36 14.77
N GLN A 268 -0.70 -22.54 15.83
CA GLN A 268 -1.81 -21.56 15.91
C GLN A 268 -1.56 -20.30 15.08
N VAL A 269 -0.29 -19.98 14.79
CA VAL A 269 0.12 -19.02 13.77
C VAL A 269 0.66 -19.78 12.57
N SER A 270 0.27 -19.37 11.37
CA SER A 270 0.79 -19.93 10.11
C SER A 270 1.20 -18.81 9.18
N ILE A 271 2.35 -18.95 8.50
CA ILE A 271 2.81 -17.98 7.50
C ILE A 271 2.79 -18.65 6.13
N TYR A 272 2.11 -18.01 5.18
CA TYR A 272 2.09 -18.38 3.76
C TYR A 272 2.93 -17.38 2.97
N GLY A 273 3.84 -17.90 2.13
CA GLY A 273 4.76 -17.09 1.34
C GLY A 273 6.14 -16.97 1.99
N ASP A 274 7.04 -16.28 1.29
CA ASP A 274 8.45 -16.09 1.64
C ASP A 274 8.80 -14.61 1.38
N ALA A 275 9.26 -13.92 2.43
CA ALA A 275 9.57 -12.49 2.38
C ALA A 275 10.75 -12.19 1.43
N ASP A 276 11.81 -12.99 1.49
CA ASP A 276 13.01 -12.80 0.66
C ASP A 276 12.66 -13.00 -0.82
N ARG A 277 11.93 -14.08 -1.13
CA ARG A 277 11.45 -14.33 -2.50
C ARG A 277 10.52 -13.23 -2.98
N PHE A 278 9.65 -12.71 -2.12
CA PHE A 278 8.79 -11.58 -2.46
C PHE A 278 9.61 -10.31 -2.72
N HIS A 279 10.62 -10.02 -1.89
CA HIS A 279 11.52 -8.88 -2.09
C HIS A 279 12.32 -8.99 -3.39
N GLU A 280 12.81 -10.18 -3.76
CA GLU A 280 13.49 -10.40 -5.04
C GLU A 280 12.58 -10.11 -6.24
N LYS A 281 11.32 -10.58 -6.17
CA LYS A 281 10.28 -10.28 -7.17
C LYS A 281 10.04 -8.78 -7.27
N GLN A 282 9.83 -8.09 -6.15
CA GLN A 282 9.58 -6.65 -6.11
C GLN A 282 10.80 -5.84 -6.59
N THR A 283 12.00 -6.26 -6.23
CA THR A 283 13.27 -5.68 -6.71
C THR A 283 13.35 -5.74 -8.23
N THR A 284 13.03 -6.89 -8.83
CA THR A 284 13.04 -7.07 -10.28
C THR A 284 12.03 -6.15 -10.96
N ILE A 285 10.80 -6.10 -10.44
CA ILE A 285 9.74 -5.21 -10.95
C ILE A 285 10.18 -3.74 -10.89
N LEU A 286 10.67 -3.28 -9.74
CA LEU A 286 11.13 -1.91 -9.55
C LEU A 286 12.33 -1.57 -10.43
N LYS A 287 13.31 -2.47 -10.55
CA LYS A 287 14.46 -2.29 -11.45
C LYS A 287 14.01 -2.12 -12.89
N ASP A 288 13.07 -2.93 -13.34
CA ASP A 288 12.58 -2.83 -14.71
C ASP A 288 11.75 -1.58 -14.93
N ILE A 289 10.99 -1.11 -13.94
CA ILE A 289 10.35 0.21 -14.00
C ILE A 289 11.44 1.31 -14.11
N PHE A 290 12.45 1.29 -13.24
CA PHE A 290 13.47 2.34 -13.18
C PHE A 290 14.40 2.35 -14.39
N LYS A 291 14.71 1.21 -15.01
CA LYS A 291 15.47 1.15 -16.27
C LYS A 291 14.75 1.87 -17.41
N ASN A 292 13.42 1.94 -17.35
CA ASN A 292 12.58 2.56 -18.36
C ASN A 292 12.21 4.02 -18.03
N LEU A 293 12.67 4.53 -16.89
CA LEU A 293 12.52 5.93 -16.48
C LEU A 293 13.91 6.58 -16.46
N PRO A 294 14.02 7.90 -16.62
CA PRO A 294 15.26 8.59 -16.26
C PRO A 294 15.64 8.31 -14.83
N VAL A 295 16.95 8.22 -14.61
CA VAL A 295 17.51 8.28 -13.27
C VAL A 295 17.07 9.61 -12.67
N ALA A 296 16.43 9.56 -11.50
CA ALA A 296 16.00 10.76 -10.82
C ALA A 296 17.22 11.53 -10.29
N ASP A 297 17.21 12.86 -10.41
CA ASP A 297 18.23 13.73 -9.83
C ASP A 297 18.24 13.62 -8.30
N LYS A 298 17.08 13.34 -7.71
CA LYS A 298 16.91 13.11 -6.27
C LYS A 298 15.80 12.11 -5.99
N VAL A 299 16.01 11.28 -4.98
CA VAL A 299 15.00 10.38 -4.44
C VAL A 299 14.60 10.82 -3.03
N LEU A 300 13.30 11.00 -2.80
CA LEU A 300 12.73 11.21 -1.47
C LEU A 300 12.03 9.91 -1.04
N ILE A 301 12.28 9.42 0.17
CA ILE A 301 11.59 8.26 0.73
C ILE A 301 10.88 8.68 2.01
N GLY A 302 9.57 8.46 2.07
CA GLY A 302 8.72 8.85 3.19
C GLY A 302 8.03 10.20 2.99
N GLN A 303 6.93 10.40 3.73
CA GLN A 303 6.10 11.62 3.70
C GLN A 303 5.57 12.04 2.31
N LYS A 304 5.39 11.12 1.35
CA LYS A 304 4.87 11.37 -0.01
C LYS A 304 3.62 12.27 -0.02
N GLY A 305 2.62 12.00 0.81
CA GLY A 305 1.39 12.81 0.84
C GLY A 305 1.61 14.28 1.24
N ALA A 306 2.57 14.55 2.12
CA ALA A 306 2.93 15.93 2.47
C ALA A 306 3.68 16.62 1.33
N PHE A 307 4.57 15.89 0.65
CA PHE A 307 5.25 16.37 -0.56
C PHE A 307 4.26 16.69 -1.68
N GLU A 308 3.32 15.80 -1.96
CA GLU A 308 2.27 15.98 -2.96
C GLU A 308 1.43 17.23 -2.68
N THR A 309 1.05 17.43 -1.42
CA THR A 309 0.33 18.64 -0.99
C THR A 309 1.18 19.88 -1.25
N ALA A 310 2.46 19.86 -0.88
CA ALA A 310 3.36 21.00 -1.10
C ALA A 310 3.55 21.32 -2.59
N ILE A 311 3.72 20.31 -3.45
CA ILE A 311 3.84 20.48 -4.90
C ILE A 311 2.56 21.04 -5.50
N ARG A 312 1.40 20.45 -5.15
CA ARG A 312 0.09 20.93 -5.61
C ARG A 312 -0.11 22.39 -5.26
N ASP A 313 0.14 22.74 -3.99
CA ASP A 313 -0.07 24.09 -3.48
C ASP A 313 0.89 25.10 -4.14
N ALA A 314 2.15 24.72 -4.36
CA ALA A 314 3.13 25.53 -5.08
C ALA A 314 2.72 25.77 -6.55
N GLY A 315 2.27 24.73 -7.25
CA GLY A 315 1.83 24.86 -8.64
C GLY A 315 0.53 25.66 -8.79
N MET A 316 -0.42 25.52 -7.87
CA MET A 316 -1.63 26.36 -7.84
C MET A 316 -1.28 27.85 -7.73
N LEU A 317 -0.32 28.20 -6.89
CA LEU A 317 0.12 29.58 -6.76
C LEU A 317 0.84 30.10 -8.01
N ASP A 318 1.61 29.27 -8.70
CA ASP A 318 2.26 29.65 -9.96
C ASP A 318 1.22 29.92 -11.08
N ILE A 319 0.17 29.11 -11.18
CA ILE A 319 -0.96 29.36 -12.10
C ILE A 319 -1.66 30.67 -11.76
N VAL A 320 -1.96 30.89 -10.47
CA VAL A 320 -2.57 32.15 -10.02
C VAL A 320 -1.65 33.34 -10.30
N LYS A 321 -0.33 33.17 -10.22
CA LYS A 321 0.65 34.22 -10.52
C LYS A 321 0.70 34.58 -12.00
N THR A 322 0.58 33.57 -12.86
CA THR A 322 0.79 33.72 -14.32
C THR A 322 -0.51 33.99 -15.08
N GLN A 323 -1.67 33.57 -14.57
CA GLN A 323 -2.92 33.52 -15.35
C GLN A 323 -4.16 34.09 -14.64
N SER A 324 -4.02 34.76 -13.48
CA SER A 324 -5.16 35.19 -12.63
C SER A 324 -6.30 35.91 -13.36
N SER A 325 -5.99 36.87 -14.23
CA SER A 325 -7.00 37.69 -14.93
C SER A 325 -7.79 36.91 -15.99
N GLU A 326 -7.12 35.99 -16.69
CA GLU A 326 -7.72 35.12 -17.71
C GLU A 326 -8.61 34.07 -17.04
N LEU A 327 -8.09 33.47 -15.96
CA LEU A 327 -8.73 32.37 -15.26
C LEU A 327 -10.01 32.81 -14.53
N LEU A 328 -10.01 34.01 -13.94
CA LEU A 328 -11.21 34.58 -13.32
C LEU A 328 -12.32 34.85 -14.35
N LYS A 329 -11.97 35.24 -15.58
CA LYS A 329 -12.93 35.44 -16.67
C LYS A 329 -13.52 34.12 -17.15
N THR A 330 -12.71 33.08 -17.34
CA THR A 330 -13.20 31.76 -17.77
C THR A 330 -14.12 31.11 -16.74
N MET A 331 -13.98 31.48 -15.45
CA MET A 331 -14.81 30.98 -14.35
C MET A 331 -16.10 31.79 -14.10
N GLY A 332 -16.40 32.80 -14.93
CA GLY A 332 -17.59 33.63 -14.75
C GLY A 332 -17.57 34.53 -13.50
N VAL A 333 -16.37 34.82 -12.95
CA VAL A 333 -16.20 35.75 -11.83
C VAL A 333 -16.07 37.18 -12.36
N ASP A 334 -17.21 37.85 -12.53
CA ASP A 334 -17.31 39.20 -13.11
C ASP A 334 -17.45 40.32 -12.05
N LYS A 335 -17.85 39.97 -10.82
CA LYS A 335 -18.06 40.94 -9.73
C LYS A 335 -16.72 41.56 -9.28
N PRO A 336 -16.55 42.89 -9.35
CA PRO A 336 -15.30 43.57 -8.98
C PRO A 336 -14.80 43.28 -7.56
N SER A 337 -15.73 43.05 -6.61
CA SER A 337 -15.39 42.72 -5.22
C SER A 337 -14.80 41.31 -5.06
N GLN A 338 -15.22 40.36 -5.88
CA GLN A 338 -14.69 38.98 -5.87
C GLN A 338 -13.32 38.92 -6.54
N VAL A 339 -13.17 39.61 -7.68
CA VAL A 339 -11.89 39.79 -8.38
C VAL A 339 -10.86 40.49 -7.50
N SER A 340 -11.24 41.58 -6.81
CA SER A 340 -10.36 42.29 -5.88
C SER A 340 -9.94 41.44 -4.69
N LYS A 341 -10.87 40.66 -4.11
CA LYS A 341 -10.55 39.73 -3.02
C LYS A 341 -9.59 38.62 -3.46
N PHE A 342 -9.79 38.06 -4.65
CA PHE A 342 -8.90 37.05 -5.22
C PHE A 342 -7.51 37.61 -5.51
N ASN A 343 -7.43 38.76 -6.17
CA ASN A 343 -6.17 39.45 -6.44
C ASN A 343 -5.45 39.85 -5.16
N GLY A 344 -6.16 40.26 -4.11
CA GLY A 344 -5.59 40.54 -2.80
C GLY A 344 -5.04 39.30 -2.09
N MET A 345 -5.62 38.12 -2.29
CA MET A 345 -5.08 36.85 -1.79
C MET A 345 -3.84 36.42 -2.58
N ALA A 346 -3.91 36.51 -3.91
CA ALA A 346 -2.78 36.25 -4.81
C ALA A 346 -1.59 37.17 -4.48
N GLN A 347 -1.82 38.47 -4.32
CA GLN A 347 -0.77 39.44 -3.98
C GLN A 347 -0.14 39.22 -2.60
N ARG A 348 -0.91 38.75 -1.61
CA ARG A 348 -0.33 38.35 -0.30
C ARG A 348 0.56 37.13 -0.44
N ALA A 349 0.08 36.10 -1.12
CA ALA A 349 0.88 34.91 -1.43
C ALA A 349 2.13 35.25 -2.28
N MET A 350 2.04 36.26 -3.15
CA MET A 350 3.16 36.77 -3.96
C MET A 350 4.18 37.57 -3.16
N LYS A 351 3.78 38.30 -2.11
CA LYS A 351 4.69 39.06 -1.24
C LYS A 351 5.51 38.15 -0.31
N GLU A 352 5.02 36.95 -0.03
CA GLU A 352 5.70 35.93 0.77
C GLU A 352 6.71 35.12 -0.10
N SER A 353 7.30 35.75 -1.11
CA SER A 353 8.19 35.15 -2.11
C SER A 353 9.44 34.51 -1.48
N SER A 354 9.33 33.25 -1.08
CA SER A 354 10.39 32.24 -0.90
C SER A 354 9.77 31.02 -0.21
N PHE A 355 8.94 30.23 -0.92
CA PHE A 355 8.52 28.89 -0.48
C PHE A 355 8.08 28.68 0.98
N GLN A 356 7.47 29.67 1.64
CA GLN A 356 6.92 29.50 2.99
C GLN A 356 5.69 28.57 2.95
N LEU A 357 5.94 27.26 2.97
CA LEU A 357 4.93 26.22 2.69
C LEU A 357 3.75 26.29 3.66
N ASP A 358 3.97 26.75 4.90
CA ASP A 358 2.90 27.00 5.87
C ASP A 358 1.93 28.11 5.44
N ALA A 359 2.46 29.23 4.92
CA ALA A 359 1.68 30.37 4.48
C ALA A 359 0.99 30.09 3.13
N ILE A 360 1.69 29.36 2.26
CA ILE A 360 1.21 28.80 1.01
C ILE A 360 0.02 27.86 1.25
N ASN A 361 0.13 26.89 2.17
CA ASN A 361 -0.94 25.95 2.48
C ASN A 361 -2.21 26.64 3.00
N ASN A 362 -2.09 27.72 3.78
CA ASN A 362 -3.26 28.47 4.24
C ASN A 362 -3.90 29.31 3.14
N SER A 363 -3.11 29.78 2.18
CA SER A 363 -3.57 30.55 1.03
C SER A 363 -4.18 29.65 -0.05
N SER A 364 -3.57 28.49 -0.33
CA SER A 364 -4.06 27.47 -1.26
C SER A 364 -5.45 26.97 -0.89
N ILE A 365 -5.71 26.67 0.39
CA ILE A 365 -7.05 26.27 0.87
C ILE A 365 -8.10 27.35 0.56
N LYS A 366 -7.77 28.63 0.77
CA LYS A 366 -8.70 29.73 0.48
C LYS A 366 -8.95 29.86 -1.02
N ILE A 367 -7.92 29.64 -1.83
CA ILE A 367 -8.00 29.62 -3.29
C ILE A 367 -8.88 28.43 -3.72
N GLU A 368 -8.59 27.20 -3.30
CA GLU A 368 -9.35 25.97 -3.61
C GLU A 368 -10.84 26.13 -3.29
N ASN A 369 -11.18 26.67 -2.11
CA ASN A 369 -12.58 26.97 -1.73
C ASN A 369 -13.27 28.01 -2.63
N VAL A 370 -12.52 28.86 -3.33
CA VAL A 370 -13.08 29.73 -4.38
C VAL A 370 -13.32 28.90 -5.64
N TYR A 371 -12.37 28.06 -6.07
CA TYR A 371 -12.50 27.24 -7.29
C TYR A 371 -13.63 26.21 -7.22
N GLU A 372 -13.76 25.49 -6.11
CA GLU A 372 -14.83 24.51 -5.90
C GLU A 372 -16.23 25.13 -6.03
N LYS A 373 -16.38 26.44 -5.76
CA LYS A 373 -17.65 27.17 -5.91
C LYS A 373 -18.04 27.45 -7.36
N TYR A 374 -17.09 27.40 -8.29
CA TYR A 374 -17.31 27.71 -9.72
C TYR A 374 -17.18 26.48 -10.63
N GLY A 375 -17.10 25.27 -10.05
CA GLY A 375 -17.24 24.00 -10.77
C GLY A 375 -15.97 23.46 -11.45
N ASP A 376 -14.93 24.27 -11.61
CA ASP A 376 -13.63 23.84 -12.16
C ASP A 376 -12.62 23.60 -11.04
N SER A 377 -12.18 22.34 -10.89
CA SER A 377 -11.04 22.04 -10.01
C SER A 377 -9.73 22.40 -10.73
N ILE A 378 -8.86 23.21 -10.14
CA ILE A 378 -7.44 23.31 -10.57
C ILE A 378 -6.65 22.03 -10.22
N SER A 379 -7.32 20.91 -9.94
CA SER A 379 -6.67 19.67 -9.56
C SER A 379 -5.93 19.08 -10.76
N ARG A 380 -4.75 19.64 -11.03
CA ARG A 380 -3.75 19.04 -11.91
C ARG A 380 -2.88 18.17 -11.02
N SER A 381 -2.83 16.88 -11.32
CA SER A 381 -1.73 16.06 -10.83
C SER A 381 -0.45 16.55 -11.49
N TYR A 382 0.54 16.93 -10.69
CA TYR A 382 1.89 17.30 -11.16
C TYR A 382 2.81 16.08 -11.30
N ALA A 383 2.34 14.90 -10.88
CA ALA A 383 3.09 13.66 -11.04
C ALA A 383 3.13 13.29 -12.52
N GLN A 384 4.34 13.10 -13.05
CA GLN A 384 4.58 12.65 -14.42
C GLN A 384 4.43 11.13 -14.55
N PHE A 385 4.73 10.43 -13.47
CA PHE A 385 4.55 9.00 -13.35
C PHE A 385 4.17 8.69 -11.91
N THR A 386 3.35 7.67 -11.71
CA THR A 386 3.03 7.12 -10.39
C THR A 386 3.04 5.60 -10.52
N SER A 387 3.45 4.90 -9.48
CA SER A 387 3.25 3.47 -9.34
C SER A 387 2.67 3.24 -7.95
N GLU A 388 1.49 2.63 -7.89
CA GLU A 388 0.79 2.32 -6.64
C GLU A 388 0.69 0.81 -6.42
N GLN A 389 1.61 0.25 -5.63
CA GLN A 389 1.57 -1.16 -5.21
C GLN A 389 1.53 -1.24 -3.68
N ALA A 390 1.03 -2.36 -3.15
CA ALA A 390 0.94 -2.55 -1.70
C ALA A 390 2.33 -2.55 -1.02
N SER A 391 3.35 -3.05 -1.73
CA SER A 391 4.74 -3.12 -1.25
C SER A 391 5.53 -1.82 -1.47
N HIS A 392 5.11 -0.98 -2.40
CA HIS A 392 5.78 0.27 -2.72
C HIS A 392 4.84 1.21 -3.48
N GLU A 393 4.89 2.49 -3.14
CA GLU A 393 4.17 3.54 -3.84
C GLU A 393 5.14 4.68 -4.12
N PHE A 394 5.23 5.14 -5.37
CA PHE A 394 6.05 6.30 -5.70
C PHE A 394 5.50 7.13 -6.86
N SER A 395 5.95 8.38 -6.93
CA SER A 395 5.66 9.29 -8.03
C SER A 395 6.92 10.02 -8.51
N ASP A 396 7.04 10.27 -9.81
CA ASP A 396 8.05 11.16 -10.40
C ASP A 396 7.46 12.55 -10.63
N TYR A 397 8.19 13.59 -10.23
CA TYR A 397 7.86 14.99 -10.46
C TYR A 397 8.98 15.67 -11.23
N LEU A 398 8.59 16.59 -12.13
CA LEU A 398 9.53 17.49 -12.78
C LEU A 398 9.41 18.87 -12.11
N LEU A 399 10.55 19.36 -11.64
CA LEU A 399 10.67 20.59 -10.88
C LEU A 399 11.66 21.50 -11.59
N GLU A 400 11.29 22.76 -11.80
CA GLU A 400 12.22 23.77 -12.32
C GLU A 400 13.03 24.34 -11.16
N ASP A 401 14.36 24.42 -11.31
CA ASP A 401 15.24 25.09 -10.36
C ASP A 401 15.37 26.60 -10.65
N SER A 402 16.08 27.33 -9.78
CA SER A 402 16.25 28.78 -9.86
C SER A 402 17.01 29.23 -11.11
N ASN A 403 17.73 28.31 -11.76
CA ASN A 403 18.48 28.53 -12.99
C ASN A 403 17.68 28.11 -14.23
N GLY A 404 16.42 27.68 -14.06
CA GLY A 404 15.56 27.20 -15.14
C GLY A 404 15.88 25.76 -15.58
N GLN A 405 16.72 25.02 -14.86
CA GLN A 405 16.97 23.61 -15.18
C GLN A 405 15.85 22.74 -14.63
N ILE A 406 15.46 21.73 -15.42
CA ILE A 406 14.49 20.73 -15.00
C ILE A 406 15.20 19.65 -14.17
N LYS A 407 14.73 19.44 -12.94
CA LYS A 407 15.13 18.36 -12.04
C LYS A 407 14.00 17.35 -11.91
N ARG A 408 14.32 16.06 -11.98
CA ARG A 408 13.41 14.95 -11.72
C ARG A 408 13.56 14.47 -10.29
N TRP A 409 12.49 14.55 -9.52
CA TRP A 409 12.43 14.01 -8.15
C TRP A 409 11.52 12.79 -8.14
N ARG A 410 12.03 11.67 -7.63
CA ARG A 410 11.26 10.45 -7.39
C ARG A 410 10.91 10.35 -5.92
N VAL A 411 9.63 10.21 -5.59
CA VAL A 411 9.14 10.31 -4.21
C VAL A 411 8.38 9.04 -3.84
N PHE A 412 8.90 8.28 -2.88
CA PHE A 412 8.29 7.07 -2.33
C PHE A 412 7.46 7.38 -1.08
N SER A 413 6.34 6.68 -0.92
CA SER A 413 5.66 6.55 0.37
C SER A 413 6.58 5.87 1.39
N ALA A 414 6.25 6.05 2.68
CA ALA A 414 6.91 5.29 3.72
C ALA A 414 6.51 3.81 3.63
N VAL A 415 7.47 2.94 3.89
CA VAL A 415 7.31 1.47 3.97
C VAL A 415 7.79 1.01 5.35
N TRP A 416 7.45 -0.20 5.79
CA TRP A 416 7.80 -0.68 7.13
C TRP A 416 9.00 -1.62 7.13
N GLY A 417 10.01 -1.31 7.93
CA GLY A 417 11.15 -2.20 8.18
C GLY A 417 11.84 -2.68 6.89
N ASP A 418 12.01 -3.99 6.79
CA ASP A 418 12.58 -4.69 5.63
C ASP A 418 11.82 -4.52 4.31
N GLU A 419 10.60 -3.98 4.29
CA GLU A 419 9.88 -3.61 3.05
C GLU A 419 10.65 -2.56 2.21
N ILE A 420 11.63 -1.86 2.81
CA ILE A 420 12.52 -0.93 2.10
C ILE A 420 13.60 -1.62 1.26
N VAL A 421 13.92 -2.87 1.54
CA VAL A 421 14.96 -3.66 0.86
C VAL A 421 14.79 -3.68 -0.68
N PRO A 422 13.60 -4.02 -1.23
CA PRO A 422 13.42 -4.02 -2.69
C PRO A 422 13.58 -2.63 -3.32
N ILE A 423 13.19 -1.57 -2.62
CA ILE A 423 13.39 -0.19 -3.07
C ILE A 423 14.88 0.13 -3.09
N ALA A 424 15.60 -0.16 -2.02
CA ALA A 424 17.03 0.12 -1.90
C ALA A 424 17.86 -0.61 -2.96
N HIS A 425 17.60 -1.91 -3.19
CA HIS A 425 18.28 -2.67 -4.25
C HIS A 425 17.98 -2.09 -5.63
N ALA A 426 16.72 -1.79 -5.93
CA ALA A 426 16.37 -1.23 -7.23
C ALA A 426 16.99 0.14 -7.47
N LEU A 427 17.02 1.02 -6.47
CA LEU A 427 17.66 2.33 -6.56
C LEU A 427 19.18 2.21 -6.79
N LYS A 428 19.85 1.36 -6.00
CA LYS A 428 21.29 1.08 -6.13
C LYS A 428 21.63 0.55 -7.52
N ASP A 429 20.92 -0.48 -7.96
CA ASP A 429 21.19 -1.18 -9.22
C ASP A 429 20.91 -0.32 -10.46
N THR A 430 20.09 0.73 -10.31
CA THR A 430 19.80 1.70 -11.38
C THR A 430 20.55 3.01 -11.23
N GLY A 431 21.53 3.08 -10.32
CA GLY A 431 22.49 4.18 -10.25
C GLY A 431 22.01 5.44 -9.54
N HIS A 432 20.95 5.37 -8.73
CA HIS A 432 20.50 6.50 -7.92
C HIS A 432 21.48 6.74 -6.76
N LYS A 433 21.93 7.99 -6.59
CA LYS A 433 22.99 8.34 -5.62
C LYS A 433 22.63 9.42 -4.61
N ASP A 434 21.58 10.21 -4.85
CA ASP A 434 21.15 11.30 -3.96
C ASP A 434 19.76 10.96 -3.39
N ILE A 435 19.75 10.52 -2.13
CA ILE A 435 18.57 10.02 -1.43
C ILE A 435 18.36 10.82 -0.16
N VAL A 436 17.12 11.23 0.07
CA VAL A 436 16.64 11.84 1.31
C VAL A 436 15.55 10.95 1.90
N TYR A 437 15.75 10.44 3.10
CA TYR A 437 14.73 9.71 3.86
C TYR A 437 14.10 10.63 4.91
N ILE A 438 12.77 10.62 5.00
CA ILE A 438 11.98 11.36 6.00
C ILE A 438 11.03 10.38 6.70
N GLY A 439 11.42 9.94 7.89
CA GLY A 439 10.67 8.95 8.68
C GLY A 439 10.08 9.52 9.97
N THR A 440 9.48 8.63 10.76
CA THR A 440 9.09 8.89 12.15
C THR A 440 9.95 8.04 13.07
N ALA A 441 10.31 8.57 14.24
CA ALA A 441 11.12 7.86 15.21
C ALA A 441 10.64 8.12 16.65
N GLY A 442 10.88 7.15 17.53
CA GLY A 442 10.76 7.32 18.97
C GLY A 442 12.04 7.94 19.54
N ALA A 443 11.93 8.95 20.39
CA ALA A 443 13.09 9.53 21.08
C ALA A 443 13.39 8.78 22.37
N MET A 444 14.68 8.57 22.68
CA MET A 444 15.04 8.00 23.99
C MET A 444 14.78 9.01 25.11
N ALA A 445 14.27 8.53 26.24
CA ALA A 445 14.04 9.36 27.42
C ALA A 445 15.32 10.10 27.86
N ASN A 446 15.16 11.29 28.42
CA ASN A 446 16.24 12.13 28.96
C ASN A 446 17.29 12.63 27.95
N LYS A 447 17.05 12.50 26.63
CA LYS A 447 17.91 13.10 25.60
C LYS A 447 17.58 14.56 25.28
N GLY A 448 16.54 15.11 25.92
CA GLY A 448 16.06 16.48 25.66
C GLY A 448 15.47 16.67 24.25
N ILE A 449 15.12 15.56 23.59
CA ILE A 449 14.37 15.51 22.34
C ILE A 449 12.89 15.36 22.70
N LYS A 450 12.00 16.11 22.04
CA LYS A 450 10.57 16.15 22.36
C LYS A 450 9.71 15.74 21.17
N VAL A 451 8.48 15.32 21.46
CA VAL A 451 7.48 15.04 20.42
C VAL A 451 7.28 16.26 19.51
N GLY A 452 7.28 16.00 18.19
CA GLY A 452 7.14 17.01 17.15
C GLY A 452 8.44 17.70 16.73
N ASP A 453 9.59 17.35 17.33
CA ASP A 453 10.90 17.77 16.83
C ASP A 453 11.25 17.09 15.50
N VAL A 454 12.13 17.71 14.72
CA VAL A 454 12.75 17.15 13.51
C VAL A 454 14.23 16.97 13.80
N ILE A 455 14.71 15.74 13.70
CA ILE A 455 16.08 15.36 14.07
C ILE A 455 16.82 14.80 12.86
N ARG A 456 18.10 15.12 12.70
CA ARG A 456 18.95 14.55 11.65
C ARG A 456 19.58 13.24 12.14
N GLY A 457 19.61 12.22 11.29
CA GLY A 457 20.42 11.03 11.56
C GLY A 457 21.90 11.27 11.28
N GLY A 458 22.75 10.94 12.25
CA GLY A 458 24.20 10.94 12.08
C GLY A 458 24.73 9.57 11.67
N VAL A 459 24.38 8.58 12.47
CA VAL A 459 24.81 7.19 12.33
C VAL A 459 23.63 6.30 12.69
N VAL A 460 23.43 5.22 11.94
CA VAL A 460 22.52 4.12 12.32
C VAL A 460 23.30 2.94 12.85
N GLN A 461 22.83 2.36 13.96
CA GLN A 461 23.25 1.05 14.43
C GLN A 461 22.23 0.01 13.97
N THR A 462 22.66 -0.85 13.05
CA THR A 462 21.84 -1.90 12.42
C THR A 462 21.53 -3.05 13.37
N HIS A 463 20.62 -3.96 12.98
CA HIS A 463 20.36 -5.22 13.69
C HIS A 463 21.60 -6.07 13.93
N SER A 464 22.57 -6.03 13.00
CA SER A 464 23.85 -6.74 13.14
C SER A 464 24.84 -6.05 14.10
N GLY A 465 24.46 -4.91 14.69
CA GLY A 465 25.30 -4.09 15.56
C GLY A 465 26.29 -3.19 14.82
N LYS A 466 26.32 -3.24 13.47
CA LYS A 466 27.18 -2.35 12.67
C LYS A 466 26.71 -0.91 12.77
N LYS A 467 27.65 0.01 12.93
CA LYS A 467 27.43 1.46 12.91
C LYS A 467 27.75 2.03 11.53
N LEU A 468 26.78 2.63 10.86
CA LEU A 468 26.90 3.15 9.51
C LEU A 468 26.54 4.64 9.48
N ALA A 469 27.45 5.46 8.98
CA ALA A 469 27.25 6.90 8.92
C ALA A 469 26.31 7.30 7.76
N PHE A 470 25.43 8.26 8.03
CA PHE A 470 24.64 8.97 7.03
C PHE A 470 25.40 10.17 6.49
N THR A 471 25.03 10.59 5.28
CA THR A 471 25.49 11.87 4.77
C THR A 471 24.81 12.99 5.56
N GLN A 472 25.61 13.93 6.03
CA GLN A 472 25.10 15.07 6.78
C GLN A 472 24.43 16.03 5.81
N GLY A 473 23.09 16.07 5.87
CA GLY A 473 22.33 17.10 5.18
C GLY A 473 22.52 18.46 5.84
N HIS A 474 22.34 19.53 5.09
CA HIS A 474 22.25 20.86 5.67
C HIS A 474 20.79 21.07 6.03
N LEU A 475 20.43 21.25 7.29
CA LEU A 475 19.17 21.94 7.60
C LEU A 475 19.52 23.38 7.93
N ALA A 476 18.63 24.32 7.58
CA ALA A 476 18.76 25.65 8.16
C ALA A 476 18.79 25.48 9.69
N PRO A 477 19.74 26.10 10.40
CA PRO A 477 19.90 25.90 11.84
C PRO A 477 18.60 26.31 12.53
N THR A 478 17.82 25.32 12.94
CA THR A 478 16.74 25.52 13.89
C THR A 478 17.31 25.27 15.29
N PRO A 479 16.68 25.78 16.36
CA PRO A 479 17.09 25.47 17.72
C PRO A 479 17.11 23.97 18.06
N GLN A 480 16.53 23.11 17.20
CA GLN A 480 16.52 21.65 17.32
C GLN A 480 17.54 20.95 16.42
N ASP A 481 18.48 21.67 15.81
CA ASP A 481 19.45 21.07 14.89
C ASP A 481 20.42 20.11 15.60
N ARG A 482 19.98 18.87 15.76
CA ARG A 482 20.70 17.80 16.46
C ARG A 482 20.93 16.64 15.49
N VAL A 483 22.15 16.11 15.57
CA VAL A 483 22.56 14.89 14.88
C VAL A 483 22.45 13.76 15.89
N ALA A 484 21.59 12.78 15.60
CA ALA A 484 21.27 11.67 16.49
C ALA A 484 21.96 10.37 16.07
N VAL A 485 22.29 9.55 17.07
CA VAL A 485 22.54 8.11 16.85
C VAL A 485 21.20 7.39 16.78
N VAL A 486 20.96 6.74 15.65
CA VAL A 486 19.73 6.02 15.33
C VAL A 486 19.91 4.55 15.67
N GLY A 487 19.06 4.01 16.54
CA GLY A 487 18.97 2.58 16.80
C GLY A 487 17.91 1.93 15.90
N GLN A 488 18.24 0.81 15.27
CA GLN A 488 17.28 0.05 14.48
C GLN A 488 16.62 -1.05 15.34
N VAL A 489 15.29 -1.15 15.31
CA VAL A 489 14.47 -2.24 15.89
C VAL A 489 13.55 -2.82 14.82
N HIS A 490 13.17 -4.11 14.88
CA HIS A 490 12.28 -4.66 13.83
C HIS A 490 10.83 -4.20 14.05
N THR A 491 10.52 -3.92 15.31
CA THR A 491 9.19 -3.59 15.79
C THR A 491 9.30 -2.86 17.12
N PRO A 492 8.42 -1.88 17.37
CA PRO A 492 8.45 -1.14 18.63
C PRO A 492 8.05 -2.02 19.84
N PHE A 493 7.57 -3.24 19.61
CA PHE A 493 7.38 -4.25 20.66
C PHE A 493 8.70 -4.86 21.20
N GLU A 494 9.85 -4.55 20.58
CA GLU A 494 11.16 -4.85 21.18
C GLU A 494 11.52 -3.90 22.31
N GLU A 495 10.86 -2.73 22.36
CA GLU A 495 11.14 -1.67 23.33
C GLU A 495 10.51 -2.01 24.69
N THR A 496 11.23 -2.83 25.46
CA THR A 496 10.87 -3.21 26.82
C THR A 496 11.80 -2.57 27.85
N ASP A 497 11.45 -2.63 29.14
CA ASP A 497 12.35 -2.20 30.23
C ASP A 497 13.73 -2.88 30.16
N ALA A 498 13.78 -4.16 29.77
CA ALA A 498 15.02 -4.92 29.66
C ALA A 498 15.86 -4.44 28.46
N TRP A 499 15.20 -4.20 27.32
CA TRP A 499 15.83 -3.61 26.14
C TRP A 499 16.38 -2.22 26.47
N LEU A 500 15.57 -1.35 27.08
CA LEU A 500 15.97 0.02 27.44
C LEU A 500 17.18 0.02 28.38
N LYS A 501 17.22 -0.85 29.40
CA LYS A 501 18.39 -0.98 30.28
C LYS A 501 19.67 -1.35 29.51
N LYS A 502 19.55 -2.16 28.45
CA LYS A 502 20.67 -2.58 27.61
C LYS A 502 21.08 -1.51 26.59
N THR A 503 20.13 -0.73 26.08
CA THR A 503 20.34 0.17 24.93
C THR A 503 20.37 1.66 25.26
N ALA A 504 19.93 2.08 26.46
CA ALA A 504 19.76 3.49 26.86
C ALA A 504 21.02 4.37 26.67
N ALA A 505 22.22 3.79 26.73
CA ALA A 505 23.46 4.53 26.54
C ALA A 505 23.86 4.72 25.07
N GLY A 506 23.33 3.89 24.14
CA GLY A 506 23.82 3.79 22.77
C GLY A 506 23.07 4.62 21.73
N PHE A 507 21.79 4.94 21.98
CA PHE A 507 20.89 5.57 21.00
C PHE A 507 20.35 6.91 21.49
N ASP A 508 20.02 7.79 20.55
CA ASP A 508 19.26 9.01 20.81
C ASP A 508 17.81 8.88 20.33
N ILE A 509 17.60 8.16 19.22
CA ILE A 509 16.29 7.85 18.65
C ILE A 509 16.25 6.41 18.13
N VAL A 510 15.05 5.86 17.96
CA VAL A 510 14.81 4.52 17.39
C VAL A 510 13.78 4.53 16.27
N GLU A 511 14.02 3.68 15.28
CA GLU A 511 13.24 3.50 14.04
C GLU A 511 13.48 2.09 13.46
N VAL A 512 12.89 1.77 12.30
CA VAL A 512 12.90 0.39 11.79
C VAL A 512 13.49 0.21 10.38
N GLU A 513 13.59 1.25 9.54
CA GLU A 513 13.94 1.11 8.11
C GLU A 513 15.40 1.43 7.76
N THR A 514 15.99 2.46 8.36
CA THR A 514 17.16 3.15 7.78
C THR A 514 18.45 2.35 7.83
N GLY A 515 18.53 1.36 8.73
CA GLY A 515 19.65 0.42 8.75
C GLY A 515 19.73 -0.42 7.48
N TYR A 516 18.62 -1.05 7.05
CA TYR A 516 18.57 -1.79 5.78
C TYR A 516 18.92 -0.89 4.60
N LEU A 517 18.32 0.31 4.55
CA LEU A 517 18.57 1.27 3.48
C LEU A 517 20.06 1.62 3.40
N ARG A 518 20.71 1.91 4.54
CA ARG A 518 22.13 2.30 4.53
C ARG A 518 23.05 1.13 4.19
N GLU A 519 22.77 -0.07 4.69
CA GLU A 519 23.53 -1.28 4.37
C GLU A 519 23.53 -1.56 2.87
N ILE A 520 22.37 -1.48 2.23
CA ILE A 520 22.23 -1.75 0.80
C ILE A 520 22.86 -0.63 -0.02
N MET A 521 22.51 0.64 0.26
CA MET A 521 22.99 1.78 -0.53
C MET A 521 24.51 2.01 -0.40
N GLY A 522 25.13 1.59 0.69
CA GLY A 522 26.58 1.69 0.90
C GLY A 522 27.11 3.11 1.09
N ALA A 523 28.40 3.22 1.42
CA ALA A 523 29.05 4.46 1.83
C ALA A 523 29.03 5.58 0.76
N GLN A 524 29.13 5.18 -0.51
CA GLN A 524 29.24 6.03 -1.70
C GLN A 524 27.95 6.75 -2.08
N THR A 525 26.82 6.33 -1.54
CA THR A 525 25.52 6.99 -1.78
C THR A 525 25.37 8.15 -0.81
N LYS A 526 24.99 9.32 -1.34
CA LYS A 526 24.53 10.44 -0.55
C LYS A 526 23.17 10.10 0.03
N LEU A 527 23.13 9.75 1.32
CA LEU A 527 21.91 9.40 2.04
C LEU A 527 21.74 10.33 3.24
N GLU A 528 20.84 11.29 3.11
CA GLU A 528 20.44 12.18 4.20
C GLU A 528 19.18 11.62 4.89
N THR A 529 19.10 11.68 6.21
CA THR A 529 17.97 11.15 6.97
C THR A 529 17.43 12.19 7.95
N TYR A 530 16.11 12.36 7.96
CA TYR A 530 15.37 13.25 8.85
C TYR A 530 14.25 12.49 9.55
N PHE A 531 14.09 12.71 10.85
CA PHE A 531 13.14 11.98 11.69
C PHE A 531 12.20 12.93 12.40
N LEU A 532 10.89 12.74 12.18
CA LEU A 532 9.83 13.40 12.93
C LEU A 532 9.57 12.61 14.22
N ILE A 533 9.84 13.21 15.37
CA ILE A 533 9.70 12.52 16.66
C ILE A 533 8.22 12.33 16.98
N SER A 534 7.80 11.07 17.04
CA SER A 534 6.40 10.68 17.25
C SER A 534 6.04 10.48 18.72
N ASP A 535 7.02 10.10 19.52
CA ASP A 535 6.87 9.68 20.92
C ASP A 535 8.23 9.71 21.63
N VAL A 536 8.19 9.63 22.97
CA VAL A 536 9.37 9.44 23.80
C VAL A 536 9.27 8.08 24.50
N VAL A 537 10.23 7.21 24.20
CA VAL A 537 10.29 5.84 24.69
C VAL A 537 10.29 5.82 26.22
N GLY A 538 9.30 5.15 26.81
CA GLY A 538 9.12 5.05 28.26
C GLY A 538 8.41 6.25 28.92
N SER A 539 7.86 7.19 28.14
CA SER A 539 7.06 8.31 28.66
C SER A 539 5.56 8.08 28.42
N GLU A 540 4.77 8.04 29.49
CA GLU A 540 3.30 7.91 29.42
C GLU A 540 2.61 9.19 28.88
N ASN A 541 3.27 10.35 28.99
CA ASN A 541 2.69 11.67 28.67
C ASN A 541 3.20 12.29 27.35
N GLU A 542 4.13 11.62 26.65
CA GLU A 542 4.71 12.09 25.38
C GLU A 542 4.53 11.01 24.29
N THR A 543 3.28 10.66 24.02
CA THR A 543 2.89 9.64 23.03
C THR A 543 2.33 10.25 21.74
N LEU A 544 2.17 9.43 20.70
CA LEU A 544 1.47 9.81 19.46
C LEU A 544 0.06 10.37 19.69
N ALA A 545 -0.63 9.93 20.75
CA ALA A 545 -1.94 10.46 21.14
C ALA A 545 -1.86 11.89 21.70
N HIS A 546 -0.87 12.17 22.56
CA HIS A 546 -0.53 13.53 22.98
C HIS A 546 -0.04 14.38 21.80
N ALA A 547 0.55 13.75 20.78
CA ALA A 547 0.97 14.42 19.56
C ALA A 547 -0.22 15.03 18.79
N ALA A 548 -1.47 14.60 19.00
CA ALA A 548 -2.66 15.25 18.43
C ALA A 548 -2.82 16.70 18.91
N GLN A 549 -2.44 17.00 20.16
CA GLN A 549 -2.40 18.37 20.69
C GLN A 549 -1.24 19.19 20.08
N SER A 550 -0.16 18.51 19.66
CA SER A 550 0.99 19.09 18.94
C SER A 550 0.89 18.98 17.41
N SER A 551 -0.24 18.53 16.85
CA SER A 551 -0.41 18.24 15.42
C SER A 551 -0.08 19.44 14.53
N SER A 552 -0.38 20.65 15.02
CA SER A 552 -0.02 21.91 14.40
C SER A 552 1.50 22.13 14.35
N ARG A 553 2.24 21.82 15.43
CA ARG A 553 3.72 21.90 15.47
C ARG A 553 4.35 20.84 14.57
N ARG A 554 3.86 19.60 14.60
CA ARG A 554 4.37 18.51 13.74
C ARG A 554 4.19 18.82 12.26
N LYS A 555 2.99 19.25 11.85
CA LYS A 555 2.70 19.66 10.47
C LYS A 555 3.59 20.84 10.05
N ARG A 556 3.72 21.85 10.91
CA ARG A 556 4.59 23.01 10.68
C ARG A 556 6.05 22.62 10.45
N ASN A 557 6.60 21.79 11.33
CA ASN A 557 8.00 21.36 11.23
C ASN A 557 8.24 20.45 10.01
N GLN A 558 7.27 19.62 9.66
CA GLN A 558 7.29 18.83 8.42
C GLN A 558 7.30 19.72 7.17
N LEU A 559 6.43 20.73 7.11
CA LEU A 559 6.39 21.66 5.97
C LEU A 559 7.68 22.47 5.88
N LYS A 560 8.23 22.93 7.01
CA LYS A 560 9.54 23.61 7.04
C LYS A 560 10.70 22.73 6.56
N LEU A 561 10.67 21.44 6.86
CA LEU A 561 11.66 20.49 6.34
C LEU A 561 11.60 20.41 4.81
N LEU A 562 10.39 20.26 4.24
CA LEU A 562 10.19 20.23 2.80
C LEU A 562 10.58 21.56 2.13
N GLU A 563 10.26 22.69 2.76
CA GLU A 563 10.65 24.03 2.32
C GLU A 563 12.18 24.17 2.26
N ASN A 564 12.87 23.76 3.32
CA ASN A 564 14.33 23.77 3.34
C ASN A 564 14.93 22.91 2.23
N LEU A 565 14.37 21.73 1.97
CA LEU A 565 14.81 20.87 0.87
C LEU A 565 14.61 21.55 -0.49
N PHE A 566 13.49 22.23 -0.71
CA PHE A 566 13.27 22.99 -1.95
C PHE A 566 14.26 24.14 -2.09
N ILE A 567 14.45 24.96 -1.05
CA ILE A 567 15.37 26.10 -1.06
C ILE A 567 16.80 25.65 -1.35
N GLN A 568 17.28 24.58 -0.68
CA GLN A 568 18.63 24.06 -0.87
C GLN A 568 18.90 23.54 -2.27
N ASN A 569 17.86 23.01 -2.92
CA ASN A 569 17.95 22.50 -4.28
C ASN A 569 17.50 23.54 -5.32
N GLY A 570 17.33 24.80 -4.90
CA GLY A 570 16.92 25.91 -5.75
C GLY A 570 15.55 25.70 -6.41
N ILE A 571 14.68 24.82 -5.91
CA ILE A 571 13.41 24.50 -6.55
C ILE A 571 12.50 25.73 -6.56
N ARG A 572 11.98 26.07 -7.75
CA ARG A 572 11.16 27.25 -8.00
C ARG A 572 9.68 26.93 -8.22
N ALA A 573 9.37 25.93 -9.03
CA ALA A 573 8.00 25.56 -9.36
C ALA A 573 7.92 24.13 -9.91
N PRO A 574 6.78 23.44 -9.74
CA PRO A 574 6.53 22.19 -10.46
C PRO A 574 6.14 22.45 -11.92
N ILE A 575 6.53 21.56 -12.81
CA ILE A 575 6.22 21.64 -14.24
C ILE A 575 4.96 20.81 -14.51
N SER A 576 3.89 21.47 -14.97
CA SER A 576 2.60 20.81 -15.29
C SER A 576 2.48 20.36 -16.74
N ASN A 577 3.22 20.98 -17.66
CA ASN A 577 3.07 20.81 -19.11
C ASN A 577 4.39 20.39 -19.79
N TYR A 578 5.10 19.40 -19.24
CA TYR A 578 6.19 18.81 -20.00
C TYR A 578 5.57 17.91 -21.07
N GLU A 579 5.53 18.36 -22.33
CA GLU A 579 5.27 17.46 -23.44
C GLU A 579 6.50 16.58 -23.64
N PRO A 580 6.40 15.25 -23.40
CA PRO A 580 7.44 14.34 -23.81
C PRO A 580 7.75 14.54 -25.30
N ILE A 581 9.02 14.62 -25.69
CA ILE A 581 9.39 14.32 -27.08
C ILE A 581 8.96 12.86 -27.32
N PRO A 582 7.93 12.57 -28.12
CA PRO A 582 7.39 11.22 -28.16
C PRO A 582 8.28 10.39 -29.07
N GLN A 583 8.88 9.33 -28.53
CA GLN A 583 8.94 8.13 -29.36
C GLN A 583 7.49 7.73 -29.66
N ASN A 584 7.17 7.60 -30.95
CA ASN A 584 5.90 7.09 -31.46
C ASN A 584 4.67 8.03 -31.36
N ALA A 585 4.83 9.33 -31.65
CA ALA A 585 3.72 10.32 -31.72
C ALA A 585 2.52 9.82 -32.55
N ARG A 586 2.79 9.11 -33.65
CA ARG A 586 1.78 8.48 -34.52
C ARG A 586 0.96 7.42 -33.77
N PHE A 587 1.60 6.55 -32.98
CA PHE A 587 0.90 5.55 -32.18
C PHE A 587 -0.02 6.23 -31.16
N LYS A 588 0.47 7.26 -30.46
CA LYS A 588 -0.31 7.98 -29.44
C LYS A 588 -1.52 8.69 -30.03
N ALA A 589 -1.36 9.36 -31.18
CA ALA A 589 -2.46 9.99 -31.90
C ALA A 589 -3.54 8.96 -32.28
N LEU A 590 -3.11 7.80 -32.78
CA LEU A 590 -4.01 6.71 -33.15
C LEU A 590 -4.73 6.12 -31.93
N PHE A 591 -4.02 5.88 -30.83
CA PHE A 591 -4.60 5.38 -29.58
C PHE A 591 -5.66 6.34 -29.03
N ARG A 592 -5.40 7.65 -29.02
CA ARG A 592 -6.37 8.67 -28.58
C ARG A 592 -7.61 8.67 -29.47
N LYS A 593 -7.43 8.70 -30.80
CA LYS A 593 -8.54 8.65 -31.76
C LYS A 593 -9.40 7.38 -31.60
N LEU A 594 -8.79 6.22 -31.40
CA LEU A 594 -9.53 4.97 -31.15
C LEU A 594 -10.24 4.98 -29.78
N THR A 595 -9.66 5.63 -28.77
CA THR A 595 -10.32 5.81 -27.47
C THR A 595 -11.57 6.67 -27.60
N GLU A 596 -11.50 7.78 -28.34
CA GLU A 596 -12.64 8.64 -28.65
C GLU A 596 -13.74 7.90 -29.43
N LEU A 597 -13.35 7.09 -30.41
CA LEU A 597 -14.28 6.29 -31.22
C LEU A 597 -14.85 5.07 -30.46
N SER A 598 -14.28 4.69 -29.31
CA SER A 598 -14.68 3.49 -28.56
C SER A 598 -14.56 3.69 -27.04
N PRO A 599 -15.29 4.65 -26.44
CA PRO A 599 -15.12 5.03 -25.04
C PRO A 599 -15.52 3.93 -24.04
N SER A 600 -16.29 2.93 -24.47
CA SER A 600 -16.72 1.78 -23.66
C SER A 600 -15.75 0.59 -23.68
N ARG A 601 -14.68 0.64 -24.49
CA ARG A 601 -13.66 -0.41 -24.53
C ARG A 601 -12.62 -0.19 -23.43
N ASP A 602 -12.06 -1.29 -22.92
CA ASP A 602 -10.93 -1.21 -21.98
C ASP A 602 -9.67 -0.67 -22.69
N ALA A 603 -8.84 0.09 -21.98
CA ALA A 603 -7.63 0.70 -22.53
C ALA A 603 -6.65 -0.32 -23.14
N ILE A 604 -6.54 -1.54 -22.60
CA ILE A 604 -5.69 -2.60 -23.17
C ILE A 604 -6.27 -3.10 -24.50
N SER A 605 -7.59 -3.18 -24.61
CA SER A 605 -8.30 -3.51 -25.86
C SER A 605 -8.06 -2.42 -26.93
N VAL A 606 -8.13 -1.14 -26.53
CA VAL A 606 -7.80 -0.02 -27.44
C VAL A 606 -6.32 -0.02 -27.84
N PHE A 607 -5.40 -0.35 -26.93
CA PHE A 607 -3.98 -0.48 -27.24
C PHE A 607 -3.72 -1.57 -28.28
N GLN A 608 -4.33 -2.74 -28.10
CA GLN A 608 -4.26 -3.86 -29.04
C GLN A 608 -4.75 -3.45 -30.44
N MET A 609 -5.84 -2.70 -30.52
CA MET A 609 -6.36 -2.13 -31.76
C MET A 609 -5.38 -1.15 -32.40
N ALA A 610 -4.79 -0.25 -31.61
CA ALA A 610 -3.81 0.72 -32.10
C ALA A 610 -2.55 0.04 -32.64
N GLN A 611 -2.06 -1.02 -31.98
CA GLN A 611 -0.93 -1.82 -32.49
C GLN A 611 -1.27 -2.53 -33.80
N THR A 612 -2.46 -3.10 -33.89
CA THR A 612 -2.92 -3.77 -35.11
C THR A 612 -3.02 -2.77 -36.27
N ALA A 613 -3.63 -1.61 -36.02
CA ALA A 613 -3.79 -0.55 -37.00
C ALA A 613 -2.43 0.01 -37.47
N MET A 614 -1.49 0.26 -36.56
CA MET A 614 -0.13 0.69 -36.90
C MET A 614 0.59 -0.32 -37.79
N ARG A 615 0.47 -1.61 -37.49
CA ARG A 615 1.10 -2.70 -38.28
C ARG A 615 0.45 -2.87 -39.64
N ALA A 616 -0.86 -2.66 -39.74
CA ALA A 616 -1.58 -2.66 -41.00
C ALA A 616 -1.37 -1.38 -41.82
N GLY A 617 -0.65 -0.39 -41.26
CA GLY A 617 -0.35 0.88 -41.93
C GLY A 617 -1.52 1.86 -41.97
N TYR A 618 -2.60 1.63 -41.22
CA TYR A 618 -3.79 2.47 -41.26
C TYR A 618 -3.51 3.89 -40.72
N THR A 619 -4.04 4.88 -41.43
CA THR A 619 -3.87 6.31 -41.10
C THR A 619 -5.15 7.12 -41.26
N ALA A 620 -6.12 6.66 -42.05
CA ALA A 620 -7.38 7.36 -42.25
C ALA A 620 -8.49 6.81 -41.33
N GLU A 621 -9.42 7.67 -40.92
CA GLU A 621 -10.55 7.31 -40.05
C GLU A 621 -11.46 6.24 -40.69
N SER A 622 -11.61 6.25 -42.02
CA SER A 622 -12.29 5.20 -42.78
C SER A 622 -11.68 3.82 -42.56
N ASP A 623 -10.35 3.74 -42.43
CA ASP A 623 -9.62 2.47 -42.28
C ASP A 623 -9.76 1.92 -40.86
N LEU A 624 -9.96 2.81 -39.87
CA LEU A 624 -10.14 2.43 -38.46
C LEU A 624 -11.47 1.70 -38.22
N SER A 625 -12.48 1.93 -39.07
CA SER A 625 -13.75 1.21 -39.03
C SER A 625 -13.59 -0.32 -39.15
N VAL A 626 -12.54 -0.78 -39.84
CA VAL A 626 -12.22 -2.21 -39.98
C VAL A 626 -11.69 -2.77 -38.65
N ILE A 627 -10.81 -2.01 -37.98
CA ILE A 627 -10.24 -2.39 -36.67
C ILE A 627 -11.31 -2.35 -35.57
N MET A 628 -12.27 -1.44 -35.65
CA MET A 628 -13.39 -1.34 -34.72
C MET A 628 -14.30 -2.58 -34.71
N LYS A 629 -14.26 -3.42 -35.76
CA LYS A 629 -15.02 -4.69 -35.84
C LYS A 629 -14.38 -5.82 -35.02
N GLN A 630 -13.15 -5.66 -34.51
CA GLN A 630 -12.52 -6.69 -33.70
C GLN A 630 -13.26 -6.93 -32.37
N PRO A 631 -13.30 -8.17 -31.85
CA PRO A 631 -13.98 -8.48 -30.60
C PRO A 631 -13.49 -7.63 -29.44
N ASN A 632 -14.39 -6.90 -28.78
CA ASN A 632 -14.07 -6.22 -27.54
C ASN A 632 -13.92 -7.23 -26.40
N PHE A 633 -12.97 -7.03 -25.50
CA PHE A 633 -12.78 -7.84 -24.29
C PHE A 633 -12.66 -6.96 -23.04
N LYS A 634 -12.98 -7.54 -21.89
CA LYS A 634 -12.76 -6.89 -20.59
C LYS A 634 -11.36 -7.19 -20.10
N ARG A 635 -10.79 -6.31 -19.28
CA ARG A 635 -9.49 -6.53 -18.62
C ARG A 635 -9.39 -7.87 -17.92
N ALA A 636 -10.45 -8.29 -17.22
CA ALA A 636 -10.49 -9.57 -16.54
C ALA A 636 -10.27 -10.76 -17.49
N ASP A 637 -10.74 -10.68 -18.74
CA ASP A 637 -10.55 -11.75 -19.75
C ASP A 637 -9.07 -11.82 -20.18
N PHE A 638 -8.44 -10.65 -20.37
CA PHE A 638 -7.03 -10.53 -20.72
C PHE A 638 -6.16 -11.06 -19.57
N ASP A 639 -6.43 -10.57 -18.35
CA ASP A 639 -5.68 -10.95 -17.17
C ASP A 639 -5.79 -12.45 -16.89
N PHE A 640 -7.01 -13.01 -16.97
CA PHE A 640 -7.24 -14.44 -16.81
C PHE A 640 -6.43 -15.26 -17.82
N SER A 641 -6.45 -14.89 -19.10
CA SER A 641 -5.78 -15.66 -20.16
C SER A 641 -4.27 -15.65 -19.98
N MET A 642 -3.70 -14.46 -19.74
CA MET A 642 -2.26 -14.28 -19.52
C MET A 642 -1.79 -14.99 -18.24
N LYS A 643 -2.52 -14.87 -17.13
CA LYS A 643 -2.16 -15.52 -15.85
C LYS A 643 -2.29 -17.03 -15.88
N SER A 644 -3.36 -17.55 -16.49
CA SER A 644 -3.59 -19.00 -16.54
C SER A 644 -2.53 -19.70 -17.40
N LEU A 645 -2.17 -19.09 -18.54
CA LEU A 645 -1.07 -19.59 -19.36
C LEU A 645 0.29 -19.40 -18.67
N GLY A 646 0.53 -18.26 -18.03
CA GLY A 646 1.74 -18.04 -17.22
C GLY A 646 1.90 -19.06 -16.09
N SER A 647 0.80 -19.46 -15.45
CA SER A 647 0.80 -20.52 -14.41
C SER A 647 1.17 -21.88 -14.98
N LEU A 648 0.66 -22.24 -16.17
CA LEU A 648 1.07 -23.46 -16.86
C LEU A 648 2.58 -23.47 -17.13
N LEU A 649 3.12 -22.36 -17.64
CA LEU A 649 4.55 -22.22 -17.95
C LEU A 649 5.40 -22.33 -16.69
N THR A 650 5.04 -21.60 -15.63
CA THR A 650 5.76 -21.59 -14.36
C THR A 650 5.76 -22.95 -13.68
N ASN A 651 4.62 -23.64 -13.65
CA ASN A 651 4.54 -24.98 -13.07
C ASN A 651 5.36 -25.99 -13.88
N THR A 652 5.35 -25.87 -15.21
CA THR A 652 6.22 -26.67 -16.07
C THR A 652 7.69 -26.39 -15.78
N GLN A 653 8.06 -25.11 -15.61
CA GLN A 653 9.42 -24.69 -15.30
C GLN A 653 9.89 -25.21 -13.93
N GLN A 654 9.00 -25.31 -12.94
CA GLN A 654 9.30 -25.89 -11.63
C GLN A 654 9.51 -27.41 -11.67
N ALA A 655 8.80 -28.09 -12.55
CA ALA A 655 8.93 -29.54 -12.71
C ALA A 655 10.22 -29.95 -13.44
N LEU A 656 10.86 -29.02 -14.15
CA LEU A 656 12.09 -29.28 -14.90
C LEU A 656 13.31 -29.54 -13.99
N PRO A 657 14.30 -30.33 -14.46
CA PRO A 657 15.59 -30.47 -13.79
C PRO A 657 16.27 -29.13 -13.54
N ARG A 658 16.95 -29.00 -12.38
CA ARG A 658 17.70 -27.79 -12.01
C ARG A 658 18.67 -27.37 -13.12
N GLY A 659 18.68 -26.09 -13.46
CA GLY A 659 19.56 -25.50 -14.48
C GLY A 659 19.01 -25.54 -15.90
N GLN A 660 17.88 -26.19 -16.15
CA GLN A 660 17.19 -26.14 -17.44
C GLN A 660 16.11 -25.06 -17.46
N SER A 661 15.91 -24.40 -18.61
CA SER A 661 14.81 -23.46 -18.80
C SER A 661 14.04 -23.72 -20.08
N LEU A 662 12.72 -23.63 -20.00
CA LEU A 662 11.84 -23.66 -21.16
C LEU A 662 11.80 -22.27 -21.83
N LYS A 663 11.40 -22.23 -23.09
CA LYS A 663 11.07 -20.97 -23.79
C LYS A 663 9.59 -20.93 -24.15
N VAL A 664 9.04 -19.72 -24.28
CA VAL A 664 7.69 -19.48 -24.78
C VAL A 664 7.73 -18.52 -25.97
N SER A 665 6.92 -18.80 -26.98
CA SER A 665 6.72 -17.91 -28.12
C SER A 665 5.25 -17.78 -28.50
N SER A 666 4.80 -16.55 -28.76
CA SER A 666 3.47 -16.25 -29.30
C SER A 666 3.54 -14.92 -30.04
N GLU A 667 3.26 -14.94 -31.34
CA GLU A 667 3.45 -13.79 -32.22
C GLU A 667 2.69 -12.56 -31.72
N ASP A 668 1.42 -12.73 -31.38
CA ASP A 668 0.52 -11.66 -30.98
C ASP A 668 0.79 -11.12 -29.56
N ILE A 669 1.15 -11.99 -28.60
CA ILE A 669 1.57 -11.56 -27.26
C ILE A 669 2.85 -10.71 -27.36
N MET A 670 3.86 -11.19 -28.10
CA MET A 670 5.13 -10.48 -28.29
C MET A 670 4.98 -9.17 -29.05
N LYS A 671 3.96 -9.07 -29.92
CA LYS A 671 3.69 -7.89 -30.75
C LYS A 671 2.72 -6.90 -30.12
N GLY A 672 2.14 -7.22 -28.95
CA GLY A 672 1.15 -6.38 -28.28
C GLY A 672 -0.22 -6.38 -28.97
N THR A 673 -0.53 -7.42 -29.76
CA THR A 673 -1.78 -7.56 -30.52
C THR A 673 -2.69 -8.68 -29.99
N PHE A 674 -2.37 -9.27 -28.84
CA PHE A 674 -3.12 -10.37 -28.23
C PHE A 674 -4.56 -9.97 -27.86
N ASN A 675 -5.53 -10.81 -28.23
CA ASN A 675 -6.94 -10.65 -27.87
C ASN A 675 -7.46 -11.96 -27.25
N PRO A 676 -7.89 -11.97 -25.98
CA PRO A 676 -8.30 -13.19 -25.26
C PRO A 676 -9.56 -13.87 -25.83
N LYS A 677 -10.29 -13.21 -26.75
CA LYS A 677 -11.44 -13.80 -27.44
C LYS A 677 -11.08 -14.49 -28.76
N VAL A 678 -9.82 -14.43 -29.16
CA VAL A 678 -9.28 -15.09 -30.36
C VAL A 678 -8.21 -16.08 -29.90
N LYS A 679 -8.27 -17.33 -30.36
CA LYS A 679 -7.27 -18.32 -29.97
C LYS A 679 -5.92 -17.97 -30.58
N SER A 680 -4.98 -17.62 -29.72
CA SER A 680 -3.58 -17.38 -30.09
C SER A 680 -2.79 -18.67 -30.14
N THR A 681 -1.88 -18.80 -31.11
CA THR A 681 -0.95 -19.92 -31.19
C THR A 681 0.23 -19.67 -30.28
N VAL A 682 0.41 -20.54 -29.28
CA VAL A 682 1.47 -20.45 -28.28
C VAL A 682 2.37 -21.66 -28.41
N TYR A 683 3.67 -21.41 -28.61
CA TYR A 683 4.70 -22.43 -28.61
C TYR A 683 5.32 -22.51 -27.22
N VAL A 684 5.22 -23.69 -26.59
CA VAL A 684 5.93 -24.04 -25.36
C VAL A 684 7.10 -24.91 -25.78
N ILE A 685 8.31 -24.40 -25.58
CA ILE A 685 9.51 -24.89 -26.26
C ILE A 685 10.40 -25.56 -25.21
N ALA A 686 10.76 -26.82 -25.46
CA ALA A 686 11.58 -27.62 -24.58
C ALA A 686 12.98 -27.01 -24.37
N PRO A 687 13.64 -27.26 -23.21
CA PRO A 687 15.04 -26.91 -23.00
C PRO A 687 15.98 -27.51 -24.06
N ASP A 688 17.14 -26.86 -24.25
CA ASP A 688 18.17 -27.36 -25.16
C ASP A 688 18.60 -28.79 -24.76
N GLY A 689 18.61 -29.71 -25.73
CA GLY A 689 18.94 -31.12 -25.51
C GLY A 689 17.76 -32.01 -25.06
N MET A 690 16.56 -31.47 -24.89
CA MET A 690 15.35 -32.22 -24.58
C MET A 690 14.40 -32.27 -25.79
N SER A 691 13.90 -33.45 -26.14
CA SER A 691 12.87 -33.60 -27.19
C SER A 691 11.49 -33.14 -26.70
N ALA A 692 10.61 -32.75 -27.62
CA ALA A 692 9.25 -32.33 -27.28
C ALA A 692 8.46 -33.41 -26.52
N ASP A 693 8.64 -34.69 -26.86
CA ASP A 693 7.92 -35.79 -26.20
C ASP A 693 8.44 -36.06 -24.79
N GLN A 694 9.75 -35.96 -24.56
CA GLN A 694 10.31 -35.99 -23.21
C GLN A 694 9.81 -34.81 -22.38
N PHE A 695 9.71 -33.64 -22.99
CA PHE A 695 9.30 -32.42 -22.30
C PHE A 695 7.82 -32.44 -21.87
N LYS A 696 6.94 -33.06 -22.66
CA LYS A 696 5.51 -33.22 -22.31
C LYS A 696 5.30 -33.92 -20.96
N ALA A 697 6.23 -34.77 -20.50
CA ALA A 697 6.13 -35.43 -19.20
C ALA A 697 6.22 -34.45 -18.01
N TYR A 698 6.80 -33.26 -18.21
CA TYR A 698 6.89 -32.20 -17.19
C TYR A 698 5.71 -31.23 -17.23
N ILE A 699 4.86 -31.33 -18.25
CA ILE A 699 3.69 -30.46 -18.41
C ILE A 699 2.48 -31.16 -17.75
N ASN A 700 1.82 -30.48 -16.82
CA ASN A 700 0.59 -31.00 -16.23
C ASN A 700 -0.50 -31.18 -17.32
N PRO A 701 -0.99 -32.41 -17.56
CA PRO A 701 -1.91 -32.69 -18.66
C PRO A 701 -3.28 -32.03 -18.45
N THR A 702 -3.79 -31.99 -17.21
CA THR A 702 -5.07 -31.35 -16.88
C THR A 702 -5.03 -29.84 -17.17
N SER A 703 -3.92 -29.19 -16.81
CA SER A 703 -3.72 -27.77 -17.06
C SER A 703 -3.53 -27.48 -18.54
N LEU A 704 -2.75 -28.30 -19.24
CA LEU A 704 -2.58 -28.18 -20.68
C LEU A 704 -3.92 -28.29 -21.42
N ASP A 705 -4.77 -29.26 -21.05
CA ASP A 705 -6.08 -29.45 -21.67
C ASP A 705 -7.07 -28.34 -21.30
N PHE A 706 -7.02 -27.81 -20.08
CA PHE A 706 -7.77 -26.62 -19.71
C PHE A 706 -7.35 -25.42 -20.58
N MET A 707 -6.05 -25.20 -20.75
CA MET A 707 -5.53 -24.05 -21.49
C MET A 707 -5.78 -24.15 -23.00
N LYS A 708 -5.85 -25.36 -23.57
CA LYS A 708 -6.27 -25.57 -24.98
C LYS A 708 -7.67 -25.04 -25.31
N LYS A 709 -8.52 -24.77 -24.29
CA LYS A 709 -9.80 -24.09 -24.47
C LYS A 709 -9.63 -22.63 -24.90
N TYR A 710 -8.53 -21.99 -24.47
CA TYR A 710 -8.26 -20.57 -24.65
C TYR A 710 -7.15 -20.29 -25.67
N PHE A 711 -6.21 -21.22 -25.85
CA PHE A 711 -5.05 -21.08 -26.74
C PHE A 711 -4.89 -22.29 -27.68
N ASP A 712 -4.22 -22.10 -28.82
CA ASP A 712 -3.66 -23.19 -29.64
C ASP A 712 -2.24 -23.48 -29.15
N ILE A 713 -2.11 -24.37 -28.16
CA ILE A 713 -0.82 -24.67 -27.52
C ILE A 713 -0.09 -25.77 -28.28
N ARG A 714 1.12 -25.46 -28.74
CA ARG A 714 2.04 -26.38 -29.42
C ARG A 714 3.27 -26.60 -28.56
N VAL A 715 3.53 -27.86 -28.20
CA VAL A 715 4.75 -28.25 -27.49
C VAL A 715 5.77 -28.70 -28.52
N VAL A 716 6.91 -28.00 -28.57
CA VAL A 716 7.95 -28.20 -29.60
C VAL A 716 9.33 -28.30 -28.96
N ASP A 717 10.32 -28.77 -29.72
CA ASP A 717 11.71 -28.81 -29.26
C ASP A 717 12.49 -27.51 -29.59
N ALA A 718 13.71 -27.40 -29.08
CA ALA A 718 14.55 -26.21 -29.26
C ALA A 718 15.01 -25.96 -30.71
N LYS A 719 14.81 -26.89 -31.64
CA LYS A 719 15.15 -26.74 -33.07
C LYS A 719 14.01 -26.14 -33.88
N ASP A 720 12.82 -26.02 -33.31
CA ASP A 720 11.68 -25.40 -33.97
C ASP A 720 11.98 -23.92 -34.30
N PRO A 721 11.57 -23.39 -35.48
CA PRO A 721 11.77 -21.99 -35.83
C PRO A 721 11.25 -21.00 -34.77
N ALA A 722 10.20 -21.34 -34.04
CA ALA A 722 9.65 -20.53 -32.96
C ALA A 722 10.65 -20.30 -31.80
N ALA A 723 11.66 -21.17 -31.64
CA ALA A 723 12.69 -21.04 -30.60
C ALA A 723 13.61 -19.83 -30.79
N SER A 724 13.79 -19.38 -32.04
CA SER A 724 14.65 -18.23 -32.40
C SER A 724 14.11 -16.89 -31.87
N VAL A 725 12.80 -16.79 -31.72
CA VAL A 725 12.09 -15.61 -31.20
C VAL A 725 11.51 -15.84 -29.80
N GLY A 726 11.66 -17.06 -29.28
CA GLY A 726 11.15 -17.47 -27.97
C GLY A 726 11.87 -16.76 -26.81
N ARG A 727 11.12 -16.48 -25.75
CA ARG A 727 11.64 -15.92 -24.50
C ARG A 727 11.78 -17.03 -23.48
N SER A 728 12.96 -17.13 -22.87
CA SER A 728 13.19 -18.05 -21.76
C SER A 728 12.34 -17.68 -20.54
N VAL A 729 11.73 -18.68 -19.93
CA VAL A 729 10.96 -18.56 -18.69
C VAL A 729 11.91 -18.86 -17.54
N TRP A 730 12.42 -17.80 -16.91
CA TRP A 730 13.31 -17.91 -15.75
C TRP A 730 12.59 -17.64 -14.42
N THR A 731 11.42 -17.03 -14.50
CA THR A 731 10.65 -16.62 -13.33
C THR A 731 9.75 -17.75 -12.84
N LEU A 732 9.57 -17.80 -11.52
CA LEU A 732 8.57 -18.65 -10.86
C LEU A 732 7.24 -17.90 -10.67
N SER A 733 7.02 -16.82 -11.43
CA SER A 733 5.81 -16.00 -11.38
C SER A 733 4.86 -16.37 -12.52
N SER A 734 3.56 -16.44 -12.22
CA SER A 734 2.52 -16.55 -13.25
C SER A 734 2.42 -15.29 -14.14
N ASP A 735 3.23 -14.25 -13.87
CA ASP A 735 3.32 -13.02 -14.65
C ASP A 735 4.27 -13.04 -15.84
N VAL A 736 4.95 -14.16 -16.10
CA VAL A 736 5.96 -14.23 -17.16
C VAL A 736 5.48 -13.68 -18.51
N LEU A 737 4.21 -13.88 -18.85
CA LEU A 737 3.66 -13.36 -20.11
C LEU A 737 3.38 -11.86 -20.08
N PHE A 738 3.08 -11.27 -18.93
CA PHE A 738 2.98 -9.81 -18.80
C PHE A 738 4.35 -9.15 -18.93
N GLU A 739 5.42 -9.80 -18.46
CA GLU A 739 6.80 -9.34 -18.70
C GLU A 739 7.11 -9.32 -20.19
N VAL A 740 6.78 -10.40 -20.91
CA VAL A 740 6.93 -10.46 -22.37
C VAL A 740 6.07 -9.41 -23.09
N TYR A 741 4.83 -9.19 -22.62
CA TYR A 741 3.92 -8.21 -23.21
C TYR A 741 4.36 -6.75 -22.94
N ARG A 742 5.03 -6.50 -21.80
CA ARG A 742 5.53 -5.18 -21.41
C ARG A 742 6.50 -4.61 -22.44
N ASP A 743 7.35 -5.44 -23.05
CA ASP A 743 8.26 -5.01 -24.13
C ASP A 743 7.51 -4.34 -25.30
N ALA A 744 6.33 -4.84 -25.65
CA ALA A 744 5.51 -4.28 -26.73
C ALA A 744 4.85 -2.96 -26.33
N LEU A 745 4.46 -2.82 -25.06
CA LEU A 745 3.88 -1.60 -24.49
C LEU A 745 4.93 -0.49 -24.42
N THR A 746 6.11 -0.79 -23.88
CA THR A 746 7.18 0.17 -23.66
C THR A 746 7.61 0.80 -25.00
N LYS A 747 7.77 0.01 -26.07
CA LYS A 747 8.06 0.51 -27.43
C LYS A 747 7.03 1.49 -27.99
N SER A 748 5.80 1.46 -27.49
CA SER A 748 4.72 2.38 -27.87
C SER A 748 4.54 3.55 -26.90
N GLY A 749 5.40 3.66 -25.88
CA GLY A 749 5.32 4.70 -24.86
C GLY A 749 4.26 4.43 -23.80
N PHE A 750 3.94 3.16 -23.55
CA PHE A 750 3.01 2.72 -22.50
C PHE A 750 3.68 1.75 -21.53
N GLY A 751 3.16 1.66 -20.32
CA GLY A 751 3.55 0.68 -19.32
C GLY A 751 2.34 -0.04 -18.75
N LEU A 752 2.60 -1.10 -17.98
CA LEU A 752 1.60 -1.69 -17.10
C LEU A 752 1.87 -1.24 -15.67
N GLU A 753 0.84 -0.67 -15.05
CA GLU A 753 0.77 -0.41 -13.62
C GLU A 753 -0.07 -1.52 -12.98
N ILE A 754 0.39 -2.07 -11.86
CA ILE A 754 -0.42 -2.98 -11.06
C ILE A 754 -1.15 -2.12 -10.05
N ASP A 755 -2.48 -2.17 -10.00
CA ASP A 755 -3.22 -1.44 -8.98
C ASP A 755 -3.20 -2.18 -7.62
N ILE A 756 -3.68 -1.51 -6.57
CA ILE A 756 -3.78 -2.06 -5.21
C ILE A 756 -4.57 -3.39 -5.11
N SER A 757 -5.33 -3.75 -6.15
CA SER A 757 -6.09 -5.01 -6.23
C SER A 757 -5.36 -6.08 -7.05
N GLY A 758 -4.14 -5.82 -7.52
CA GLY A 758 -3.34 -6.75 -8.32
C GLY A 758 -3.75 -6.83 -9.80
N ASN A 759 -4.51 -5.85 -10.31
CA ASN A 759 -4.93 -5.81 -11.72
C ASN A 759 -4.02 -4.93 -12.56
N TYR A 760 -3.78 -5.34 -13.80
CA TYR A 760 -2.93 -4.58 -14.72
C TYR A 760 -3.69 -3.44 -15.40
N ARG A 761 -3.20 -2.22 -15.22
CA ARG A 761 -3.68 -1.00 -15.86
C ARG A 761 -2.69 -0.55 -16.91
N LEU A 762 -3.20 -0.20 -18.09
CA LEU A 762 -2.39 0.50 -19.07
C LEU A 762 -2.14 1.93 -18.59
N LYS A 763 -0.88 2.37 -18.61
CA LYS A 763 -0.47 3.74 -18.29
C LYS A 763 0.34 4.33 -19.42
N GLU A 764 0.02 5.53 -19.87
CA GLU A 764 0.87 6.27 -20.80
C GLU A 764 2.13 6.74 -20.06
N LEU A 765 3.32 6.47 -20.62
CA LEU A 765 4.59 6.90 -20.04
C LEU A 765 4.91 8.33 -20.51
N ALA A 766 5.12 9.24 -19.56
CA ALA A 766 5.61 10.59 -19.82
C ALA A 766 7.14 10.55 -20.01
N GLY A 767 7.58 10.61 -21.28
CA GLY A 767 8.90 11.05 -21.74
C GLY A 767 10.12 10.81 -20.85
N SER A 768 10.89 9.77 -21.16
CA SER A 768 12.04 9.94 -22.06
C SER A 768 12.67 8.57 -22.32
N MET A 769 12.24 7.91 -23.40
CA MET A 769 13.04 6.87 -24.02
C MET A 769 13.83 7.53 -25.14
N GLY A 770 14.92 8.21 -24.79
CA GLY A 770 16.02 8.38 -25.74
C GLY A 770 16.77 7.07 -25.78
N ALA A 771 17.13 6.59 -26.97
CA ALA A 771 18.07 5.48 -27.15
C ALA A 771 19.30 5.63 -26.23
N PRO A 772 19.97 4.52 -25.83
CA PRO A 772 21.21 4.61 -25.07
C PRO A 772 22.18 5.51 -25.85
N ARG A 773 22.53 6.67 -25.29
CA ARG A 773 23.72 7.37 -25.78
C ARG A 773 24.90 6.50 -25.35
N CYS A 774 25.34 5.63 -26.27
CA CYS A 774 26.68 5.10 -26.24
C CYS A 774 27.66 6.24 -25.96
N SER A 775 28.50 6.04 -24.93
CA SER A 775 29.90 6.47 -24.87
C SER A 775 30.29 7.76 -25.61
N SER A 776 30.40 8.87 -24.87
CA SER A 776 31.36 9.97 -25.05
C SER A 776 31.03 10.98 -23.94
N VAL A 777 31.88 11.34 -22.98
CA VAL A 777 33.31 11.64 -23.05
C VAL A 777 33.89 11.42 -21.65
N PHE A 778 34.90 10.54 -21.56
CA PHE A 778 36.01 10.75 -20.63
C PHE A 778 36.74 12.02 -21.07
N MET A 779 36.70 13.06 -20.25
CA MET A 779 37.78 14.01 -19.98
C MET A 779 37.40 14.83 -18.74
#